data_AF-A0A935D3Z6-F1
#
_entry.id   AF-A0A935D3Z6-F1
#
_cell.length_a   1.000
_cell.length_b   1.000
_cell.length_c   1.000
_cell.angle_alpha   90.00
_cell.angle_beta   90.00
_cell.angle_gamma   90.00
#
_symmetry.space_group_name_H-M   'P 1'
#
loop_
_entity.id
_entity.type
_entity.pdbx_description
1 polymer ?
#
loop_
_entity_poly.entity_id
_entity_poly.type
_entity_poly.pdbx_seq_one_letter_code
_entity_poly.pdbx_strand_id
1 'polypeptide(L)'
;MSARRGPAGRLFALLALGVPAGLGLTGALASCAQTPPNNPVRSFERPEKVDFVCMQVRDGTANAGFVAPAPVALSKCTPASAEAASTGGADFLPFHLYALVTQTTRGELAVADLTAGSVVDHDFTAPGVNFLTVGALPRDIATTPDGLLSFVTSGEANKPALYAIASHRILGDTAGVVRQGLDKQIEPPHTTLSTWPACSLPDAPTSVAVIKKEGLGAEGERDPYAYQVAVLLPGGAGAKGSAKIVTLDVKPFLRGAGLLNVGLAPGLDDGPRVEPGSLAPCPVVGVVELGGASLVPPTVPKGPAWDDGVKYRTAAPPLPDPGAFPPGQSAAEPLPFSASCLASPAPPAPVVQYAEPLGKATPTGFVRDGTRLYVGDAALPLIHVIDLSNPSAPRELPPLLTSSLSEPSRLVTVKDLAISPETRDYKRFLYAIDDKQGSVLVYDVTDDASPRVPLTRPHPQSNPFAPTDRVQFGAPAVAVQFARYELPQQRGNAPSTGALCNPNPAIGVGQGPFSDPGGFLRPSFAAGIGPGRLRGVFAFVTLTNGQIVTVDVDDWDAPCRRPDPMASFPVSATTPQEPAVAGSRDPYHAPTAFAADVDTTSPVTLEAFFPVSAPNRVRSLFRLNRGGTGGNHAPLLAGQPQLFSALNAQLSTVGSGSEANPKLLPTSTEVADPGSLSDPLAPNAGALKDNRNTGVLPALPTGDTATDVRSNVRFSYEDPTVHVDQEWATVYEGVIPTLDGVVATVASGDGFRSLTLAAPAAQLCARGVEDLTLGTERARAVSAALAAAKLPAIPLLDRRMTDYVEITDDLLPPTDPYWLENQACWPEELANGTATARFATCNAFFDGDFEPDPKVTTTPKANANRHLPILEAFDGRLVVSRFFTPLDGPEVGIRRVVPPEVSNQRPLALAQCCFHSQWKLRVRASNQWITKGANARSSVQFLHHVKRGAGDRCVQSCDARDQLLSSRSPAVPFAGVTPGAAPGRNSPLAMRNPMFSFVAWNGVETQAKGVFRDLEPARDTFFRYSTRGQFTALTANLSSTSVAVNPRAMRYVEPLGQIAIIDGASQGLVLFDLRTVTLSRTSFF
;
A
#
# COMPACT_ATOMS: atom_id res chain seq x y z
N MET A 1 -16.38 12.24 -48.90
CA MET A 1 -17.76 11.75 -49.09
C MET A 1 -18.53 11.97 -47.78
N SER A 2 -19.63 12.73 -47.83
CA SER A 2 -20.56 13.12 -46.72
C SER A 2 -20.87 11.96 -45.75
N ALA A 3 -20.91 12.08 -44.42
CA ALA A 3 -21.52 13.03 -43.45
C ALA A 3 -22.96 12.66 -42.97
N ARG A 4 -23.06 12.42 -41.65
CA ARG A 4 -24.14 12.72 -40.65
C ARG A 4 -25.38 11.81 -40.40
N ARG A 5 -25.50 11.42 -39.11
CA ARG A 5 -26.60 11.50 -38.09
C ARG A 5 -28.06 11.07 -38.38
N GLY A 6 -28.54 10.08 -37.59
CA GLY A 6 -29.87 9.90 -36.89
C GLY A 6 -31.20 9.99 -37.68
N PRO A 7 -32.42 9.83 -37.09
CA PRO A 7 -32.82 9.35 -35.74
C PRO A 7 -34.13 8.46 -35.68
N ALA A 8 -34.50 8.05 -34.44
CA ALA A 8 -35.84 7.88 -33.80
C ALA A 8 -37.12 7.31 -34.50
N GLY A 9 -37.77 6.34 -33.81
CA GLY A 9 -39.18 6.40 -33.34
C GLY A 9 -40.34 5.83 -34.20
N ARG A 10 -41.08 4.83 -33.69
CA ARG A 10 -42.51 4.44 -33.99
C ARG A 10 -43.00 3.56 -32.81
N LEU A 11 -44.16 3.67 -32.13
CA LEU A 11 -45.58 4.04 -32.37
C LEU A 11 -46.38 3.05 -33.25
N PHE A 12 -47.24 2.23 -32.62
CA PHE A 12 -48.40 1.47 -33.16
C PHE A 12 -49.32 1.14 -31.97
N ALA A 13 -50.57 1.59 -31.81
CA ALA A 13 -51.80 1.62 -32.64
C ALA A 13 -52.74 0.40 -32.43
N LEU A 14 -53.80 0.70 -31.66
CA LEU A 14 -55.19 0.20 -31.65
C LEU A 14 -55.65 -0.87 -32.66
N LEU A 15 -56.41 -1.85 -32.15
CA LEU A 15 -57.50 -2.50 -32.89
C LEU A 15 -58.66 -2.87 -31.95
N ALA A 16 -59.87 -2.49 -32.35
CA ALA A 16 -61.15 -2.76 -31.71
C ALA A 16 -62.08 -3.46 -32.72
N LEU A 17 -62.88 -4.43 -32.25
CA LEU A 17 -64.07 -5.09 -32.84
C LEU A 17 -64.54 -6.08 -31.74
N GLY A 18 -65.80 -6.34 -31.36
CA GLY A 18 -67.15 -5.96 -31.75
C GLY A 18 -68.11 -6.88 -30.95
N VAL A 19 -69.20 -6.32 -30.41
CA VAL A 19 -70.28 -6.88 -29.53
C VAL A 19 -71.34 -7.60 -30.42
N PRO A 20 -72.19 -8.60 -30.01
CA PRO A 20 -73.22 -8.39 -28.99
C PRO A 20 -73.86 -9.53 -28.15
N ALA A 21 -74.43 -9.06 -27.03
CA ALA A 21 -75.71 -9.40 -26.37
C ALA A 21 -75.98 -10.80 -25.76
N GLY A 22 -76.14 -10.80 -24.43
CA GLY A 22 -76.90 -11.79 -23.66
C GLY A 22 -77.19 -11.25 -22.24
N LEU A 23 -78.45 -10.90 -21.96
CA LEU A 23 -78.94 -10.44 -20.66
C LEU A 23 -78.92 -11.57 -19.61
N GLY A 24 -78.54 -11.25 -18.37
CA GLY A 24 -78.79 -12.06 -17.18
C GLY A 24 -78.35 -11.36 -15.90
N LEU A 25 -79.30 -10.85 -15.13
CA LEU A 25 -79.10 -10.27 -13.78
C LEU A 25 -78.49 -11.31 -12.82
N THR A 26 -77.55 -10.90 -11.93
CA THR A 26 -77.65 -11.00 -10.45
C THR A 26 -76.31 -10.65 -9.77
N GLY A 27 -76.37 -9.91 -8.66
CA GLY A 27 -75.45 -10.08 -7.52
C GLY A 27 -74.25 -9.14 -7.41
N ALA A 28 -74.39 -8.11 -6.59
CA ALA A 28 -73.30 -7.25 -6.13
C ALA A 28 -72.30 -8.03 -5.26
N LEU A 29 -71.00 -7.95 -5.58
CA LEU A 29 -69.88 -7.94 -4.63
C LEU A 29 -68.74 -7.12 -5.22
N ALA A 30 -68.66 -5.84 -4.81
CA ALA A 30 -67.45 -5.06 -4.94
C ALA A 30 -66.43 -5.61 -3.93
N SER A 31 -65.47 -6.40 -4.40
CA SER A 31 -64.26 -6.70 -3.64
C SER A 31 -63.22 -5.65 -3.99
N CYS A 32 -63.00 -4.71 -3.08
CA CYS A 32 -61.79 -3.89 -3.07
C CYS A 32 -60.61 -4.82 -2.75
N ALA A 33 -59.90 -5.30 -3.77
CA ALA A 33 -58.54 -5.78 -3.57
C ALA A 33 -57.64 -4.56 -3.35
N GLN A 34 -57.66 -4.00 -2.13
CA GLN A 34 -56.56 -3.15 -1.67
C GLN A 34 -55.32 -4.05 -1.66
N THR A 35 -54.37 -3.77 -2.55
CA THR A 35 -53.00 -4.28 -2.40
C THR A 35 -52.57 -3.94 -0.97
N PRO A 36 -52.21 -4.91 -0.13
CA PRO A 36 -51.76 -4.62 1.22
C PRO A 36 -50.64 -3.57 1.12
N PRO A 37 -50.68 -2.47 1.89
CA PRO A 37 -49.54 -1.57 1.93
C PRO A 37 -48.32 -2.43 2.30
N ASN A 38 -47.35 -2.47 1.39
CA ASN A 38 -46.05 -3.08 1.65
C ASN A 38 -45.39 -2.21 2.72
N ASN A 39 -45.74 -2.44 3.98
CA ASN A 39 -45.11 -1.77 5.11
C ASN A 39 -43.65 -2.22 5.07
N PRO A 40 -42.68 -1.35 4.78
CA PRO A 40 -41.29 -1.75 4.75
C PRO A 40 -40.97 -2.37 6.11
N VAL A 41 -40.57 -3.64 6.09
CA VAL A 41 -40.05 -4.34 7.27
C VAL A 41 -38.95 -3.46 7.84
N ARG A 42 -39.10 -3.10 9.11
CA ARG A 42 -38.27 -2.08 9.77
C ARG A 42 -36.81 -2.53 9.75
N SER A 43 -35.96 -1.77 9.07
CA SER A 43 -34.54 -2.08 8.94
C SER A 43 -33.65 -1.33 9.91
N PHE A 44 -32.35 -1.66 9.94
CA PHE A 44 -31.36 -0.82 10.61
C PHE A 44 -31.42 0.62 10.05
N GLU A 45 -31.41 1.61 10.95
CA GLU A 45 -31.52 3.04 10.65
C GLU A 45 -30.35 3.81 11.26
N ARG A 46 -29.32 4.06 10.44
CA ARG A 46 -28.02 4.63 10.86
C ARG A 46 -27.35 3.81 11.97
N PRO A 47 -27.00 2.54 11.66
CA PRO A 47 -26.19 1.76 12.59
C PRO A 47 -24.80 2.40 12.75
N GLU A 48 -24.25 2.38 13.96
CA GLU A 48 -22.92 2.96 14.23
C GLU A 48 -21.92 1.97 14.81
N LYS A 49 -22.29 1.23 15.86
CA LYS A 49 -21.40 0.32 16.60
C LYS A 49 -22.08 -1.03 16.86
N VAL A 50 -21.26 -2.06 17.09
CA VAL A 50 -21.73 -3.42 17.37
C VAL A 50 -20.86 -4.13 18.40
N ASP A 51 -21.49 -4.90 19.27
CA ASP A 51 -20.81 -5.91 20.10
C ASP A 51 -21.66 -7.18 20.22
N PHE A 52 -21.10 -8.25 20.80
CA PHE A 52 -21.71 -9.58 20.77
C PHE A 52 -22.01 -10.16 22.15
N VAL A 53 -23.08 -10.95 22.22
CA VAL A 53 -23.45 -11.76 23.39
C VAL A 53 -23.70 -13.19 22.94
N CYS A 54 -23.17 -14.15 23.68
CA CYS A 54 -23.52 -15.56 23.52
C CYS A 54 -24.55 -15.95 24.57
N MET A 55 -25.62 -16.63 24.16
CA MET A 55 -26.65 -17.11 25.09
C MET A 55 -26.99 -18.57 24.84
N GLN A 56 -27.24 -19.31 25.91
CA GLN A 56 -27.91 -20.60 25.86
C GLN A 56 -29.41 -20.37 25.77
N VAL A 57 -30.02 -20.84 24.68
CA VAL A 57 -31.46 -20.71 24.44
C VAL A 57 -32.17 -22.07 24.32
N ARG A 58 -31.41 -23.18 24.28
CA ARG A 58 -31.95 -24.55 24.36
C ARG A 58 -31.15 -25.47 25.29
N ASP A 59 -31.79 -26.55 25.74
CA ASP A 59 -31.22 -27.51 26.72
C ASP A 59 -30.17 -28.48 26.14
N GLY A 60 -29.97 -28.50 24.82
CA GLY A 60 -28.98 -29.34 24.14
C GLY A 60 -29.34 -30.83 24.01
N THR A 61 -30.57 -31.23 24.36
CA THR A 61 -31.05 -32.61 24.21
C THR A 61 -31.59 -32.88 22.80
N ALA A 62 -31.79 -34.16 22.43
CA ALA A 62 -32.33 -34.54 21.11
C ALA A 62 -33.75 -33.99 20.82
N ASN A 63 -34.46 -33.52 21.84
CA ASN A 63 -35.76 -32.84 21.74
C ASN A 63 -35.67 -31.34 22.08
N ALA A 64 -34.49 -30.74 21.92
CA ALA A 64 -34.03 -29.42 22.37
C ALA A 64 -35.16 -28.42 22.63
N GLY A 65 -35.75 -28.48 23.82
CA GLY A 65 -36.74 -27.52 24.27
C GLY A 65 -36.06 -26.16 24.40
N PHE A 66 -36.80 -25.10 24.13
CA PHE A 66 -36.33 -23.77 24.49
C PHE A 66 -36.20 -23.69 26.03
N VAL A 67 -35.12 -23.07 26.51
CA VAL A 67 -34.89 -22.79 27.93
C VAL A 67 -34.93 -21.29 28.19
N ALA A 68 -35.00 -20.89 29.46
CA ALA A 68 -34.79 -19.50 29.83
C ALA A 68 -33.43 -19.02 29.30
N PRO A 69 -33.36 -17.93 28.52
CA PRO A 69 -32.11 -17.44 27.95
C PRO A 69 -31.07 -17.17 29.03
N ALA A 70 -29.96 -17.89 28.99
CA ALA A 70 -28.87 -17.75 29.95
C ALA A 70 -27.61 -17.26 29.24
N PRO A 71 -27.08 -16.07 29.59
CA PRO A 71 -25.82 -15.60 29.02
C PRO A 71 -24.67 -16.53 29.37
N VAL A 72 -23.77 -16.74 28.41
CA VAL A 72 -22.57 -17.55 28.58
C VAL A 72 -21.37 -16.86 27.93
N ALA A 73 -20.16 -17.31 28.28
CA ALA A 73 -18.95 -16.83 27.66
C ALA A 73 -19.00 -16.95 26.13
N LEU A 74 -18.53 -15.92 25.42
CA LEU A 74 -18.59 -15.81 23.96
C LEU A 74 -18.03 -17.05 23.23
N SER A 75 -16.99 -17.68 23.79
CA SER A 75 -16.35 -18.88 23.26
C SER A 75 -17.23 -20.13 23.22
N LYS A 76 -18.39 -20.13 23.89
CA LYS A 76 -19.36 -21.24 23.84
C LYS A 76 -20.19 -21.26 22.55
N CYS A 77 -20.32 -20.14 21.87
CA CYS A 77 -21.07 -20.03 20.62
C CYS A 77 -20.23 -20.51 19.43
N THR A 78 -20.00 -21.83 19.32
CA THR A 78 -19.28 -22.38 18.16
C THR A 78 -20.08 -22.21 16.86
N PRO A 79 -19.43 -22.07 15.69
CA PRO A 79 -20.15 -21.92 14.43
C PRO A 79 -20.92 -23.21 14.12
N ALA A 80 -22.16 -23.07 13.65
CA ALA A 80 -22.93 -24.19 13.12
C ALA A 80 -22.17 -24.85 11.96
N SER A 81 -22.18 -26.18 11.85
CA SER A 81 -21.66 -26.84 10.66
C SER A 81 -22.45 -26.36 9.43
N ALA A 82 -21.81 -26.32 8.25
CA ALA A 82 -22.48 -25.91 7.01
C ALA A 82 -23.72 -26.79 6.69
N GLU A 83 -23.71 -28.05 7.13
CA GLU A 83 -24.86 -28.97 7.06
C GLU A 83 -25.98 -28.58 8.02
N ALA A 84 -25.67 -28.17 9.27
CA ALA A 84 -26.67 -27.69 10.22
C ALA A 84 -27.31 -26.37 9.76
N ALA A 85 -26.53 -25.47 9.13
CA ALA A 85 -27.05 -24.21 8.60
C ALA A 85 -27.97 -24.38 7.37
N SER A 86 -27.77 -25.41 6.53
CA SER A 86 -28.53 -25.61 5.29
C SER A 86 -29.81 -26.43 5.45
N THR A 87 -29.98 -27.14 6.57
CA THR A 87 -31.15 -27.99 6.87
C THR A 87 -32.14 -27.36 7.87
N GLY A 88 -31.96 -26.08 8.22
CA GLY A 88 -32.70 -25.43 9.31
C GLY A 88 -32.28 -25.92 10.70
N GLY A 89 -31.21 -26.71 10.79
CA GLY A 89 -30.63 -27.25 12.03
C GLY A 89 -29.99 -26.19 12.94
N ALA A 90 -29.63 -25.03 12.41
CA ALA A 90 -29.02 -23.94 13.18
C ALA A 90 -29.96 -23.40 14.28
N ASP A 91 -31.27 -23.40 14.03
CA ASP A 91 -32.28 -22.98 15.01
C ASP A 91 -32.38 -23.93 16.22
N PHE A 92 -31.79 -25.13 16.13
CA PHE A 92 -31.81 -26.16 17.16
C PHE A 92 -30.53 -26.23 17.99
N LEU A 93 -29.57 -25.32 17.75
CA LEU A 93 -28.35 -25.27 18.54
C LEU A 93 -28.64 -24.76 19.97
N PRO A 94 -27.96 -25.31 20.99
CA PRO A 94 -28.16 -24.86 22.37
C PRO A 94 -27.69 -23.41 22.59
N PHE A 95 -26.63 -22.99 21.87
CA PHE A 95 -26.01 -21.68 22.01
C PHE A 95 -26.21 -20.84 20.76
N HIS A 96 -26.73 -19.64 20.94
CA HIS A 96 -26.97 -18.67 19.88
C HIS A 96 -26.12 -17.41 20.11
N LEU A 97 -25.55 -16.90 19.02
CA LEU A 97 -24.74 -15.70 19.01
C LEU A 97 -25.57 -14.51 18.55
N TYR A 98 -25.65 -13.48 19.38
CA TYR A 98 -26.42 -12.27 19.10
C TYR A 98 -25.50 -11.07 18.89
N ALA A 99 -25.77 -10.31 17.84
CA ALA A 99 -25.17 -9.00 17.59
C ALA A 99 -26.08 -7.90 18.13
N LEU A 100 -25.50 -6.96 18.87
CA LEU A 100 -26.17 -5.80 19.43
C LEU A 100 -25.70 -4.55 18.68
N VAL A 101 -26.58 -3.94 17.89
CA VAL A 101 -26.22 -2.86 16.94
C VAL A 101 -26.90 -1.55 17.33
N THR A 102 -26.11 -0.52 17.64
CA THR A 102 -26.64 0.80 18.03
C THR A 102 -27.27 1.52 16.85
N GLN A 103 -28.45 2.12 17.04
CA GLN A 103 -29.21 2.87 16.03
C GLN A 103 -29.35 4.34 16.45
N THR A 104 -28.66 5.25 15.76
CA THR A 104 -28.59 6.64 16.22
C THR A 104 -29.78 7.51 15.81
N THR A 105 -30.58 7.06 14.84
CA THR A 105 -31.76 7.82 14.40
C THR A 105 -32.87 7.83 15.45
N ARG A 106 -33.06 6.72 16.15
CA ARG A 106 -34.19 6.51 17.07
C ARG A 106 -33.80 6.28 18.53
N GLY A 107 -32.51 6.16 18.82
CA GLY A 107 -32.07 5.91 20.18
C GLY A 107 -32.27 4.47 20.65
N GLU A 108 -31.99 3.53 19.75
CA GLU A 108 -32.33 2.12 19.94
C GLU A 108 -31.12 1.19 19.79
N LEU A 109 -31.29 -0.03 20.25
CA LEU A 109 -30.35 -1.13 20.10
C LEU A 109 -31.07 -2.29 19.41
N ALA A 110 -30.65 -2.56 18.19
CA ALA A 110 -31.15 -3.67 17.40
C ALA A 110 -30.43 -4.96 17.77
N VAL A 111 -31.15 -6.08 17.79
CA VAL A 111 -30.61 -7.39 18.19
C VAL A 111 -30.74 -8.32 16.98
N ALA A 112 -29.63 -8.88 16.50
CA ALA A 112 -29.62 -9.84 15.39
C ALA A 112 -29.07 -11.18 15.86
N ASP A 113 -29.82 -12.26 15.63
CA ASP A 113 -29.36 -13.63 15.86
C ASP A 113 -28.48 -14.06 14.68
N LEU A 114 -27.17 -14.12 14.90
CA LEU A 114 -26.21 -14.52 13.88
C LEU A 114 -26.22 -16.03 13.63
N THR A 115 -26.67 -16.81 14.62
CA THR A 115 -26.80 -18.27 14.49
C THR A 115 -28.00 -18.60 13.60
N ALA A 116 -29.17 -18.03 13.91
CA ALA A 116 -30.41 -18.24 13.16
C ALA A 116 -30.49 -17.40 11.86
N GLY A 117 -29.71 -16.32 11.74
CA GLY A 117 -29.71 -15.46 10.56
C GLY A 117 -30.93 -14.51 10.48
N SER A 118 -31.48 -14.09 11.62
CA SER A 118 -32.67 -13.24 11.69
C SER A 118 -32.47 -12.04 12.62
N VAL A 119 -33.24 -10.96 12.39
CA VAL A 119 -33.33 -9.84 13.34
C VAL A 119 -34.41 -10.15 14.37
N VAL A 120 -34.09 -9.99 15.65
CA VAL A 120 -35.02 -10.28 16.75
C VAL A 120 -36.02 -9.14 16.87
N ASP A 121 -37.30 -9.45 16.71
CA ASP A 121 -38.39 -8.57 17.12
C ASP A 121 -38.58 -8.69 18.64
N HIS A 122 -38.26 -7.61 19.34
CA HIS A 122 -38.36 -7.56 20.79
C HIS A 122 -39.80 -7.55 21.31
N ASP A 123 -40.76 -7.05 20.52
CA ASP A 123 -42.14 -6.82 20.94
C ASP A 123 -43.13 -7.24 19.84
N PHE A 124 -43.61 -8.49 19.91
CA PHE A 124 -44.58 -9.03 18.96
C PHE A 124 -45.96 -8.39 19.06
N THR A 125 -46.23 -7.59 20.09
CA THR A 125 -47.52 -6.92 20.26
C THR A 125 -47.62 -5.67 19.37
N ALA A 126 -46.47 -5.11 18.96
CA ALA A 126 -46.37 -4.00 18.03
C ALA A 126 -46.01 -4.51 16.62
N PRO A 127 -46.77 -4.18 15.56
CA PRO A 127 -46.47 -4.65 14.21
C PRO A 127 -45.14 -4.09 13.68
N GLY A 128 -44.24 -4.98 13.24
CA GLY A 128 -42.92 -4.64 12.70
C GLY A 128 -41.80 -5.31 13.50
N VAL A 129 -40.54 -4.94 13.24
CA VAL A 129 -39.40 -5.42 14.05
C VAL A 129 -39.05 -4.36 15.08
N ASN A 130 -39.29 -4.61 16.37
CA ASN A 130 -39.05 -3.63 17.42
C ASN A 130 -37.68 -3.82 18.07
N PHE A 131 -37.04 -2.70 18.45
CA PHE A 131 -35.68 -2.67 19.02
C PHE A 131 -35.69 -2.13 20.46
N LEU A 132 -34.63 -2.41 21.22
CA LEU A 132 -34.51 -2.01 22.63
C LEU A 132 -34.22 -0.50 22.72
N THR A 133 -34.97 0.25 23.53
CA THR A 133 -34.68 1.68 23.74
C THR A 133 -33.49 1.89 24.68
N VAL A 134 -32.50 2.71 24.30
CA VAL A 134 -31.22 2.91 25.03
C VAL A 134 -30.76 4.39 25.11
N GLY A 135 -31.70 5.33 24.95
CA GLY A 135 -31.48 6.78 25.00
C GLY A 135 -31.31 7.39 23.61
N ALA A 136 -31.63 8.68 23.43
CA ALA A 136 -31.88 9.26 22.10
C ALA A 136 -30.68 9.29 21.14
N LEU A 137 -29.44 9.22 21.63
CA LEU A 137 -28.22 9.29 20.81
C LEU A 137 -27.16 8.27 21.27
N PRO A 138 -27.35 6.95 21.03
CA PRO A 138 -26.36 5.94 21.39
C PRO A 138 -25.06 6.19 20.64
N ARG A 139 -23.91 6.13 21.32
CA ARG A 139 -22.59 6.42 20.73
C ARG A 139 -21.71 5.20 20.61
N ASP A 140 -21.74 4.34 21.61
CA ASP A 140 -20.88 3.16 21.67
C ASP A 140 -21.49 2.05 22.54
N ILE A 141 -21.00 0.82 22.36
CA ILE A 141 -21.45 -0.36 23.09
C ILE A 141 -20.28 -1.26 23.49
N ALA A 142 -20.31 -1.80 24.71
CA ALA A 142 -19.36 -2.81 25.17
C ALA A 142 -20.02 -3.86 26.06
N THR A 143 -19.77 -5.13 25.79
CA THR A 143 -20.30 -6.29 26.53
C THR A 143 -19.26 -6.85 27.49
N THR A 144 -19.71 -7.30 28.66
CA THR A 144 -18.85 -7.97 29.63
C THR A 144 -18.39 -9.35 29.12
N PRO A 145 -17.18 -9.83 29.45
CA PRO A 145 -16.66 -11.11 28.92
C PRO A 145 -17.51 -12.35 29.25
N ASP A 146 -18.26 -12.31 30.35
CA ASP A 146 -19.23 -13.33 30.75
C ASP A 146 -20.58 -13.23 30.02
N GLY A 147 -20.80 -12.15 29.27
CA GLY A 147 -22.01 -11.86 28.54
C GLY A 147 -23.17 -11.37 29.42
N LEU A 148 -23.00 -11.13 30.72
CA LEU A 148 -24.12 -10.77 31.62
C LEU A 148 -24.71 -9.38 31.34
N LEU A 149 -23.86 -8.39 31.05
CA LEU A 149 -24.27 -7.01 30.78
C LEU A 149 -23.66 -6.47 29.48
N SER A 150 -24.44 -5.65 28.78
CA SER A 150 -23.96 -4.81 27.69
C SER A 150 -24.18 -3.35 28.05
N PHE A 151 -23.12 -2.55 28.04
CA PHE A 151 -23.15 -1.13 28.35
C PHE A 151 -23.32 -0.31 27.08
N VAL A 152 -24.30 0.59 27.05
CA VAL A 152 -24.55 1.52 25.95
C VAL A 152 -24.40 2.95 26.44
N THR A 153 -23.55 3.73 25.77
CA THR A 153 -23.38 5.15 26.06
C THR A 153 -24.37 5.99 25.26
N SER A 154 -24.98 6.99 25.88
CA SER A 154 -25.90 7.93 25.22
C SER A 154 -25.36 9.35 25.31
N GLY A 155 -25.11 9.96 24.16
CA GLY A 155 -24.57 11.31 24.02
C GLY A 155 -25.64 12.40 23.90
N GLU A 156 -26.82 12.21 24.50
CA GLU A 156 -27.87 13.24 24.54
C GLU A 156 -27.35 14.47 25.28
N ALA A 157 -27.38 15.64 24.63
CA ALA A 157 -26.73 16.86 25.15
C ALA A 157 -27.21 17.26 26.55
N ASN A 158 -28.48 17.00 26.88
CA ASN A 158 -29.08 17.34 28.17
C ASN A 158 -29.18 16.16 29.14
N LYS A 159 -28.87 14.94 28.67
CA LYS A 159 -28.99 13.69 29.45
C LYS A 159 -27.88 12.70 29.09
N PRO A 160 -26.60 13.10 29.25
CA PRO A 160 -25.49 12.18 29.03
C PRO A 160 -25.60 11.00 29.99
N ALA A 161 -25.64 9.78 29.47
CA ALA A 161 -25.98 8.61 30.28
C ALA A 161 -25.22 7.36 29.86
N LEU A 162 -25.14 6.42 30.80
CA LEU A 162 -24.69 5.05 30.60
C LEU A 162 -25.83 4.10 30.98
N TYR A 163 -26.24 3.25 30.04
CA TYR A 163 -27.28 2.23 30.24
C TYR A 163 -26.62 0.85 30.31
N ALA A 164 -26.97 0.04 31.32
CA ALA A 164 -26.54 -1.35 31.43
C ALA A 164 -27.70 -2.28 31.05
N ILE A 165 -27.56 -2.98 29.93
CA ILE A 165 -28.57 -3.89 29.38
C ILE A 165 -28.27 -5.29 29.86
N ALA A 166 -29.23 -5.91 30.56
CA ALA A 166 -29.11 -7.29 30.99
C ALA A 166 -29.34 -8.24 29.82
N SER A 167 -28.33 -9.01 29.46
CA SER A 167 -28.36 -9.85 28.25
C SER A 167 -29.52 -10.85 28.22
N HIS A 168 -29.90 -11.43 29.36
CA HIS A 168 -31.04 -12.36 29.45
C HIS A 168 -32.40 -11.72 29.05
N ARG A 169 -32.48 -10.38 28.93
CA ARG A 169 -33.69 -9.62 28.57
C ARG A 169 -33.69 -9.10 27.14
N ILE A 170 -32.62 -9.29 26.37
CA ILE A 170 -32.51 -8.71 25.01
C ILE A 170 -33.52 -9.35 24.03
N LEU A 171 -33.98 -10.57 24.34
CA LEU A 171 -34.99 -11.30 23.58
C LEU A 171 -36.44 -10.97 23.99
N GLY A 172 -36.69 -9.96 24.82
CA GLY A 172 -38.04 -9.45 25.13
C GLY A 172 -39.14 -10.49 25.29
N ASP A 173 -40.25 -10.25 24.60
CA ASP A 173 -41.39 -11.16 24.55
C ASP A 173 -41.21 -12.29 23.53
N THR A 174 -40.12 -12.27 22.74
CA THR A 174 -39.68 -13.37 21.86
C THR A 174 -39.38 -14.63 22.65
N ALA A 175 -39.00 -14.50 23.93
CA ALA A 175 -38.92 -15.61 24.88
C ALA A 175 -40.31 -16.25 25.19
N GLY A 176 -41.42 -15.66 24.73
CA GLY A 176 -42.78 -16.15 24.91
C GLY A 176 -43.12 -17.39 24.08
N VAL A 177 -42.43 -17.64 22.95
CA VAL A 177 -42.62 -18.87 22.15
C VAL A 177 -42.08 -20.11 22.90
N VAL A 178 -41.17 -19.90 23.87
CA VAL A 178 -40.65 -20.92 24.82
C VAL A 178 -41.71 -21.37 25.84
N ARG A 179 -42.85 -20.67 25.96
CA ARG A 179 -43.83 -20.88 27.03
C ARG A 179 -44.97 -21.83 26.71
N GLN A 180 -44.91 -22.60 25.62
CA GLN A 180 -45.93 -23.64 25.38
C GLN A 180 -45.89 -24.81 26.40
N GLY A 181 -44.95 -24.81 27.37
CA GLY A 181 -44.85 -25.85 28.40
C GLY A 181 -44.61 -25.39 29.85
N LEU A 182 -44.45 -24.10 30.16
CA LEU A 182 -44.27 -23.59 31.54
C LEU A 182 -45.31 -22.52 31.89
N ASP A 183 -45.72 -22.52 33.16
CA ASP A 183 -46.87 -21.84 33.74
C ASP A 183 -47.13 -20.39 33.28
N LYS A 184 -48.41 -20.07 33.10
CA LYS A 184 -48.95 -18.95 32.30
C LYS A 184 -48.92 -17.56 32.97
N GLN A 185 -48.11 -17.32 34.01
CA GLN A 185 -48.39 -16.22 34.96
C GLN A 185 -47.42 -15.04 35.11
N ILE A 186 -46.39 -14.86 34.27
CA ILE A 186 -45.57 -13.64 34.37
C ILE A 186 -45.22 -13.13 32.96
N GLU A 187 -46.05 -12.30 32.34
CA GLU A 187 -45.62 -11.49 31.18
C GLU A 187 -44.32 -10.75 31.56
N PRO A 188 -43.21 -10.90 30.82
CA PRO A 188 -42.07 -10.01 30.98
C PRO A 188 -42.59 -8.58 30.73
N PRO A 189 -42.35 -7.61 31.62
CA PRO A 189 -42.73 -6.23 31.31
C PRO A 189 -41.97 -5.78 30.07
N HIS A 190 -42.67 -5.20 29.10
CA HIS A 190 -42.08 -4.56 27.92
C HIS A 190 -40.83 -3.76 28.32
N THR A 191 -39.70 -4.02 27.66
CA THR A 191 -38.48 -3.31 28.05
C THR A 191 -38.55 -1.88 27.53
N THR A 192 -38.45 -0.94 28.46
CA THR A 192 -38.46 0.50 28.22
C THR A 192 -37.16 1.09 28.76
N LEU A 193 -36.92 2.38 28.53
CA LEU A 193 -35.78 3.08 29.13
C LEU A 193 -35.73 2.93 30.67
N SER A 194 -36.88 2.83 31.33
CA SER A 194 -36.97 2.63 32.79
C SER A 194 -36.63 1.21 33.25
N THR A 195 -36.53 0.25 32.33
CA THR A 195 -36.22 -1.15 32.65
C THR A 195 -34.72 -1.37 32.91
N TRP A 196 -33.87 -0.46 32.42
CA TRP A 196 -32.42 -0.61 32.48
C TRP A 196 -31.81 0.18 33.63
N PRO A 197 -30.90 -0.42 34.43
CA PRO A 197 -29.99 0.34 35.28
C PRO A 197 -29.28 1.39 34.44
N ALA A 198 -29.47 2.65 34.80
CA ALA A 198 -28.89 3.78 34.11
C ALA A 198 -28.29 4.76 35.10
N CYS A 199 -27.36 5.59 34.64
CA CYS A 199 -26.84 6.68 35.43
C CYS A 199 -26.42 7.84 34.55
N SER A 200 -26.43 9.06 35.09
CA SER A 200 -26.00 10.28 34.41
C SER A 200 -24.49 10.44 34.50
N LEU A 201 -23.88 10.72 33.36
CA LEU A 201 -22.47 11.08 33.23
C LEU A 201 -22.31 12.61 33.32
N PRO A 202 -21.11 13.14 33.61
CA PRO A 202 -20.91 14.58 33.73
C PRO A 202 -20.81 15.30 32.37
N ASP A 203 -20.52 14.57 31.29
CA ASP A 203 -20.39 15.09 29.92
C ASP A 203 -20.91 14.02 28.94
N ALA A 204 -21.23 14.40 27.70
CA ALA A 204 -21.68 13.48 26.65
C ALA A 204 -20.57 12.47 26.30
N PRO A 205 -20.76 11.16 26.56
CA PRO A 205 -19.74 10.16 26.27
C PRO A 205 -19.54 9.92 24.77
N THR A 206 -18.33 9.52 24.39
CA THR A 206 -18.00 9.12 23.01
C THR A 206 -17.72 7.64 22.86
N SER A 207 -17.11 7.00 23.87
CA SER A 207 -16.71 5.59 23.79
C SER A 207 -16.76 4.89 25.14
N VAL A 208 -16.89 3.56 25.12
CA VAL A 208 -16.94 2.71 26.32
C VAL A 208 -16.16 1.41 26.12
N ALA A 209 -15.46 0.95 27.16
CA ALA A 209 -14.85 -0.39 27.18
C ALA A 209 -15.02 -1.05 28.55
N VAL A 210 -15.15 -2.37 28.53
CA VAL A 210 -15.08 -3.20 29.74
C VAL A 210 -13.64 -3.65 29.96
N ILE A 211 -13.12 -3.44 31.17
CA ILE A 211 -11.77 -3.75 31.61
C ILE A 211 -11.84 -4.85 32.65
N LYS A 212 -10.94 -5.83 32.56
CA LYS A 212 -10.80 -6.85 33.60
C LYS A 212 -9.89 -6.31 34.72
N LYS A 213 -10.33 -6.40 35.96
CA LYS A 213 -9.55 -6.10 37.15
C LYS A 213 -8.72 -7.33 37.51
N GLU A 214 -7.40 -7.21 37.53
CA GLU A 214 -6.54 -8.25 38.09
C GLU A 214 -6.50 -8.08 39.62
N GLY A 215 -7.08 -9.05 40.33
CA GLY A 215 -7.07 -9.07 41.79
C GLY A 215 -7.71 -10.34 42.33
N LEU A 216 -7.08 -10.91 43.36
CA LEU A 216 -7.74 -11.84 44.27
C LEU A 216 -8.75 -11.03 45.09
N GLY A 217 -9.93 -11.57 45.36
CA GLY A 217 -10.91 -10.97 46.28
C GLY A 217 -10.34 -10.82 47.69
N ALA A 218 -11.09 -10.16 48.58
CA ALA A 218 -10.68 -9.88 49.96
C ALA A 218 -10.28 -11.15 50.75
N GLU A 219 -10.71 -12.33 50.32
CA GLU A 219 -10.40 -13.63 50.94
C GLU A 219 -9.47 -14.54 50.10
N GLY A 220 -8.83 -14.03 49.05
CA GLY A 220 -7.98 -14.86 48.17
C GLY A 220 -8.76 -15.66 47.11
N GLU A 221 -10.10 -15.57 47.10
CA GLU A 221 -10.96 -16.19 46.07
C GLU A 221 -11.08 -15.28 44.83
N ARG A 222 -11.13 -15.86 43.62
CA ARG A 222 -11.32 -15.08 42.38
C ARG A 222 -12.73 -14.48 42.37
N ASP A 223 -12.83 -13.16 42.44
CA ASP A 223 -14.09 -12.44 42.21
C ASP A 223 -14.50 -12.59 40.74
N PRO A 224 -15.60 -13.31 40.42
CA PRO A 224 -16.01 -13.57 39.05
C PRO A 224 -16.52 -12.30 38.35
N TYR A 225 -16.84 -11.24 39.11
CA TYR A 225 -17.34 -9.95 38.60
C TYR A 225 -16.29 -8.84 38.68
N ALA A 226 -15.00 -9.20 38.70
CA ALA A 226 -13.87 -8.27 38.71
C ALA A 226 -13.72 -7.55 37.36
N TYR A 227 -14.73 -6.78 36.96
CA TYR A 227 -14.75 -5.96 35.78
C TYR A 227 -15.02 -4.49 36.15
N GLN A 228 -14.52 -3.59 35.32
CA GLN A 228 -14.84 -2.17 35.39
C GLN A 228 -15.19 -1.64 34.02
N VAL A 229 -15.91 -0.53 33.97
CA VAL A 229 -16.24 0.16 32.74
C VAL A 229 -15.40 1.42 32.67
N ALA A 230 -14.65 1.64 31.59
CA ALA A 230 -14.08 2.95 31.27
C ALA A 230 -14.95 3.65 30.24
N VAL A 231 -15.26 4.92 30.49
CA VAL A 231 -16.03 5.78 29.59
C VAL A 231 -15.18 7.00 29.24
N LEU A 232 -15.06 7.27 27.94
CA LEU A 232 -14.37 8.44 27.41
C LEU A 232 -15.35 9.62 27.33
N LEU A 233 -14.95 10.73 27.94
CA LEU A 233 -15.67 11.99 27.95
C LEU A 233 -14.82 13.06 27.23
N PRO A 234 -15.30 13.66 26.13
CA PRO A 234 -14.50 14.58 25.32
C PRO A 234 -14.30 15.97 25.95
N GLY A 235 -15.02 16.28 27.03
CA GLY A 235 -15.10 17.62 27.61
C GLY A 235 -16.01 18.51 26.75
N GLY A 236 -17.18 18.89 27.28
CA GLY A 236 -18.25 19.51 26.49
C GLY A 236 -17.86 20.73 25.63
N ALA A 237 -18.67 21.00 24.60
CA ALA A 237 -18.51 22.13 23.69
C ALA A 237 -18.73 23.47 24.42
N GLY A 238 -17.67 24.00 25.04
CA GLY A 238 -17.68 25.30 25.70
C GLY A 238 -16.70 25.39 26.86
N ALA A 239 -15.42 25.65 26.56
CA ALA A 239 -14.32 26.15 27.41
C ALA A 239 -14.06 25.59 28.84
N LYS A 240 -14.97 24.88 29.52
CA LYS A 240 -14.91 24.59 30.96
C LYS A 240 -14.56 23.14 31.34
N GLY A 241 -14.67 22.16 30.43
CA GLY A 241 -14.27 20.77 30.69
C GLY A 241 -13.03 20.36 29.89
N SER A 242 -12.10 19.62 30.50
CA SER A 242 -11.05 18.85 29.82
C SER A 242 -11.58 17.47 29.41
N ALA A 243 -11.03 16.92 28.33
CA ALA A 243 -11.26 15.52 27.96
C ALA A 243 -10.73 14.61 29.07
N LYS A 244 -11.48 13.57 29.44
CA LYS A 244 -11.17 12.70 30.57
C LYS A 244 -11.74 11.31 30.39
N ILE A 245 -11.16 10.34 31.08
CA ILE A 245 -11.69 8.99 31.20
C ILE A 245 -12.16 8.79 32.63
N VAL A 246 -13.37 8.26 32.76
CA VAL A 246 -13.95 7.87 34.04
C VAL A 246 -14.06 6.35 34.10
N THR A 247 -13.68 5.76 35.23
CA THR A 247 -13.85 4.34 35.50
C THR A 247 -15.02 4.12 36.46
N LEU A 248 -15.79 3.06 36.24
CA LEU A 248 -16.97 2.71 37.03
C LEU A 248 -16.91 1.25 37.48
N ASP A 249 -17.40 0.98 38.69
CA ASP A 249 -17.61 -0.38 39.17
C ASP A 249 -18.85 -1.00 38.51
N VAL A 250 -18.74 -2.24 38.06
CA VAL A 250 -19.83 -3.00 37.41
C VAL A 250 -20.81 -3.57 38.44
N LYS A 251 -20.38 -3.84 39.68
CA LYS A 251 -21.22 -4.50 40.71
C LYS A 251 -22.54 -3.75 41.00
N PRO A 252 -22.57 -2.40 41.13
CA PRO A 252 -23.82 -1.68 41.29
C PRO A 252 -24.82 -1.86 40.15
N PHE A 253 -24.34 -2.02 38.92
CA PHE A 253 -25.19 -2.28 37.75
C PHE A 253 -25.72 -3.72 37.75
N LEU A 254 -24.89 -4.71 38.11
CA LEU A 254 -25.32 -6.10 38.23
C LEU A 254 -26.47 -6.27 39.25
N ARG A 255 -26.36 -5.58 40.40
CA ARG A 255 -27.44 -5.56 41.42
C ARG A 255 -28.71 -4.89 40.89
N GLY A 256 -28.56 -3.74 40.22
CA GLY A 256 -29.67 -3.02 39.60
C GLY A 256 -30.40 -3.81 38.51
N ALA A 257 -29.67 -4.64 37.77
CA ALA A 257 -30.19 -5.45 36.67
C ALA A 257 -31.06 -6.62 37.13
N GLY A 258 -31.15 -6.88 38.45
CA GLY A 258 -31.95 -7.96 39.02
C GLY A 258 -31.40 -9.37 38.72
N LEU A 259 -30.12 -9.51 38.35
CA LEU A 259 -29.50 -10.79 38.00
C LEU A 259 -29.42 -11.77 39.18
N LEU A 260 -29.36 -11.25 40.41
CA LEU A 260 -29.45 -12.02 41.65
C LEU A 260 -30.79 -12.76 41.78
N ASN A 261 -31.89 -12.09 41.44
CA ASN A 261 -33.25 -12.64 41.57
C ASN A 261 -33.52 -13.79 40.60
N VAL A 262 -32.75 -13.87 39.51
CA VAL A 262 -32.85 -14.92 38.49
C VAL A 262 -31.71 -15.94 38.58
N GLY A 263 -30.88 -15.88 39.63
CA GLY A 263 -29.79 -16.84 39.86
C GLY A 263 -28.63 -16.77 38.86
N LEU A 264 -28.53 -15.71 38.06
CA LEU A 264 -27.51 -15.54 37.02
C LEU A 264 -26.24 -14.83 37.52
N ALA A 265 -26.24 -14.32 38.75
CA ALA A 265 -25.08 -13.71 39.40
C ALA A 265 -24.81 -14.29 40.81
N PRO A 266 -24.51 -15.60 40.94
CA PRO A 266 -24.24 -16.22 42.24
C PRO A 266 -23.03 -15.57 42.93
N GLY A 267 -23.11 -15.38 44.25
CA GLY A 267 -22.01 -14.82 45.07
C GLY A 267 -21.86 -13.29 45.01
N LEU A 268 -22.82 -12.55 44.41
CA LEU A 268 -22.84 -11.09 44.46
C LEU A 268 -23.48 -10.61 45.78
N ASP A 269 -22.68 -10.06 46.70
CA ASP A 269 -23.15 -9.57 48.00
C ASP A 269 -24.12 -8.37 47.88
N ASP A 270 -24.98 -8.19 48.89
CA ASP A 270 -25.80 -6.99 49.07
C ASP A 270 -24.92 -5.73 49.17
N GLY A 271 -25.28 -4.67 48.44
CA GLY A 271 -24.50 -3.42 48.42
C GLY A 271 -25.13 -2.34 47.54
N PRO A 272 -24.42 -1.23 47.26
CA PRO A 272 -24.92 -0.13 46.44
C PRO A 272 -25.42 -0.64 45.09
N ARG A 273 -26.59 -0.14 44.64
CA ARG A 273 -27.23 -0.51 43.37
C ARG A 273 -27.55 0.73 42.54
N VAL A 274 -27.41 0.59 41.22
CA VAL A 274 -27.89 1.58 40.24
C VAL A 274 -29.30 1.18 39.85
N GLU A 275 -30.30 1.99 40.20
CA GLU A 275 -31.70 1.61 40.00
C GLU A 275 -32.09 1.70 38.51
N PRO A 276 -32.93 0.75 38.03
CA PRO A 276 -33.57 0.87 36.72
C PRO A 276 -34.26 2.23 36.51
N GLY A 277 -34.00 2.87 35.38
CA GLY A 277 -34.59 4.17 35.02
C GLY A 277 -34.12 5.36 35.86
N SER A 278 -33.29 5.15 36.89
CA SER A 278 -32.67 6.26 37.60
C SER A 278 -31.63 6.90 36.69
N LEU A 279 -31.62 8.23 36.60
CA LEU A 279 -30.51 8.98 35.99
C LEU A 279 -29.71 9.67 37.10
N ALA A 280 -29.51 8.96 38.23
CA ALA A 280 -28.65 9.41 39.30
C ALA A 280 -27.19 9.50 38.81
N PRO A 281 -26.33 10.34 39.42
CA PRO A 281 -24.92 10.41 39.04
C PRO A 281 -24.26 9.03 39.06
N CYS A 282 -23.47 8.72 38.03
CA CYS A 282 -22.79 7.43 37.93
C CYS A 282 -21.80 7.19 39.09
N PRO A 283 -21.65 5.92 39.56
CA PRO A 283 -20.70 5.57 40.61
C PRO A 283 -19.26 5.53 40.08
N VAL A 284 -18.68 6.70 39.85
CA VAL A 284 -17.32 6.87 39.36
C VAL A 284 -16.32 6.48 40.45
N VAL A 285 -15.40 5.57 40.13
CA VAL A 285 -14.34 5.09 41.06
C VAL A 285 -12.98 5.68 40.76
N GLY A 286 -12.75 6.20 39.56
CA GLY A 286 -11.49 6.84 39.16
C GLY A 286 -11.68 7.78 37.98
N VAL A 287 -10.82 8.79 37.89
CA VAL A 287 -10.84 9.80 36.81
C VAL A 287 -9.41 10.13 36.41
N VAL A 288 -9.16 10.23 35.11
CA VAL A 288 -7.91 10.77 34.55
C VAL A 288 -8.24 11.78 33.45
N GLU A 289 -7.67 12.98 33.55
CA GLU A 289 -7.77 13.98 32.47
C GLU A 289 -6.70 13.70 31.42
N LEU A 290 -7.04 13.88 30.15
CA LEU A 290 -6.11 13.73 29.04
C LEU A 290 -5.24 14.98 28.92
N GLY A 291 -3.93 14.78 28.87
CA GLY A 291 -2.96 15.86 28.72
C GLY A 291 -3.11 16.62 27.41
N GLY A 292 -2.77 17.90 27.42
CA GLY A 292 -2.87 18.76 26.24
C GLY A 292 -1.59 18.82 25.41
N ALA A 293 -1.43 19.93 24.69
CA ALA A 293 -0.26 20.26 23.87
C ALA A 293 1.11 20.09 24.56
N SER A 294 1.18 20.18 25.90
CA SER A 294 2.41 20.00 26.67
C SER A 294 3.03 18.59 26.56
N LEU A 295 2.26 17.59 26.14
CA LEU A 295 2.75 16.24 25.90
C LEU A 295 3.42 16.07 24.53
N VAL A 296 3.29 17.05 23.63
CA VAL A 296 3.83 16.98 22.28
C VAL A 296 5.24 17.58 22.28
N PRO A 297 6.29 16.79 22.02
CA PRO A 297 7.63 17.32 21.92
C PRO A 297 7.77 18.23 20.69
N PRO A 298 8.69 19.20 20.70
CA PRO A 298 8.93 20.08 19.56
C PRO A 298 9.51 19.34 18.35
N THR A 299 10.00 18.12 18.55
CA THR A 299 10.68 17.29 17.56
C THR A 299 10.25 15.83 17.73
N VAL A 300 9.91 15.16 16.63
CA VAL A 300 9.60 13.72 16.62
C VAL A 300 10.71 12.97 15.86
N PRO A 301 11.42 12.01 16.50
CA PRO A 301 12.46 11.25 15.82
C PRO A 301 11.87 10.23 14.85
N LYS A 302 12.66 9.83 13.85
CA LYS A 302 12.33 8.71 12.97
C LYS A 302 12.26 7.40 13.77
N GLY A 303 11.18 6.64 13.61
CA GLY A 303 11.03 5.32 14.24
C GLY A 303 11.88 4.22 13.60
N PRO A 304 12.12 3.12 14.33
CA PRO A 304 12.88 1.99 13.81
C PRO A 304 12.11 1.26 12.71
N ALA A 305 12.82 0.45 11.93
CA ALA A 305 12.18 -0.38 10.93
C ALA A 305 11.39 -1.53 11.59
N TRP A 306 10.23 -1.89 11.05
CA TRP A 306 9.58 -3.15 11.39
C TRP A 306 10.27 -4.34 10.70
N ASP A 307 9.96 -5.55 11.15
CA ASP A 307 10.53 -6.81 10.66
C ASP A 307 10.29 -6.99 9.16
N ASP A 308 11.33 -7.36 8.41
CA ASP A 308 11.26 -7.54 6.96
C ASP A 308 10.60 -8.85 6.51
N GLY A 309 10.29 -9.75 7.45
CA GLY A 309 9.72 -11.08 7.23
C GLY A 309 10.77 -12.19 7.12
N VAL A 310 12.07 -11.88 7.17
CA VAL A 310 13.16 -12.85 7.03
C VAL A 310 13.68 -13.30 8.40
N LYS A 311 13.11 -14.40 8.91
CA LYS A 311 13.34 -14.88 10.29
C LYS A 311 14.67 -15.57 10.56
N TYR A 312 15.37 -16.03 9.54
CA TYR A 312 16.66 -16.72 9.67
C TYR A 312 17.87 -15.77 9.52
N ARG A 313 17.61 -14.45 9.43
CA ARG A 313 18.67 -13.47 9.64
C ARG A 313 19.06 -13.59 11.10
N THR A 314 20.19 -14.23 11.40
CA THR A 314 20.81 -14.08 12.73
C THR A 314 20.88 -12.58 12.99
N ALA A 315 20.65 -12.14 14.24
CA ALA A 315 20.98 -10.78 14.64
C ALA A 315 22.41 -10.52 14.13
N ALA A 316 22.53 -9.77 13.04
CA ALA A 316 23.82 -9.64 12.40
C ALA A 316 24.74 -9.03 13.45
N PRO A 317 25.97 -9.54 13.62
CA PRO A 317 26.98 -8.78 14.34
C PRO A 317 27.01 -7.35 13.76
N PRO A 318 27.35 -6.32 14.56
CA PRO A 318 27.48 -4.97 14.04
C PRO A 318 28.25 -5.04 12.72
N LEU A 319 27.76 -4.32 11.71
CA LEU A 319 28.48 -4.13 10.45
C LEU A 319 29.97 -4.08 10.78
N PRO A 320 30.81 -5.00 10.27
CA PRO A 320 32.22 -4.94 10.57
C PRO A 320 32.69 -3.54 10.21
N ASP A 321 33.49 -2.95 11.10
CA ASP A 321 34.17 -1.67 10.88
C ASP A 321 34.58 -1.56 9.40
N PRO A 322 34.40 -0.40 8.73
CA PRO A 322 34.65 -0.24 7.30
C PRO A 322 36.11 -0.48 6.86
N GLY A 323 36.98 -1.02 7.72
CA GLY A 323 38.40 -1.20 7.52
C GLY A 323 38.94 -2.63 7.44
N ALA A 324 38.13 -3.71 7.52
CA ALA A 324 38.72 -5.07 7.52
C ALA A 324 37.91 -6.13 6.76
N PHE A 325 38.05 -6.15 5.42
CA PHE A 325 37.79 -7.33 4.61
C PHE A 325 39.08 -7.76 3.87
N PRO A 326 39.37 -9.07 3.77
CA PRO A 326 40.50 -9.59 3.00
C PRO A 326 40.25 -9.42 1.48
N PRO A 327 41.31 -9.24 0.67
CA PRO A 327 41.18 -8.91 -0.75
C PRO A 327 40.78 -10.17 -1.54
N GLY A 328 39.55 -10.25 -2.05
CA GLY A 328 39.23 -11.25 -3.07
C GLY A 328 37.78 -11.61 -3.36
N GLN A 329 36.80 -11.23 -2.55
CA GLN A 329 35.39 -11.56 -2.81
C GLN A 329 34.52 -10.36 -2.46
N SER A 330 33.85 -9.79 -3.48
CA SER A 330 33.15 -8.51 -3.42
C SER A 330 31.98 -8.55 -2.45
N ALA A 331 32.15 -7.87 -1.32
CA ALA A 331 31.07 -7.23 -0.59
C ALA A 331 30.29 -6.31 -1.54
N ALA A 332 28.99 -6.19 -1.29
CA ALA A 332 28.07 -5.26 -1.93
C ALA A 332 28.79 -3.96 -2.35
N GLU A 333 29.00 -3.79 -3.65
CA GLU A 333 29.35 -2.49 -4.19
C GLU A 333 28.27 -1.50 -3.71
N PRO A 334 28.65 -0.39 -3.05
CA PRO A 334 27.72 0.72 -2.85
C PRO A 334 27.18 1.07 -4.23
N LEU A 335 25.85 1.25 -4.35
CA LEU A 335 25.30 1.94 -5.52
C LEU A 335 26.17 3.19 -5.75
N PRO A 336 26.58 3.50 -6.98
CA PRO A 336 27.47 4.61 -7.26
C PRO A 336 26.76 5.91 -6.85
N PHE A 337 27.05 6.32 -5.63
CA PHE A 337 26.63 7.58 -5.06
C PHE A 337 27.21 8.71 -5.90
N SER A 338 26.45 9.79 -6.02
CA SER A 338 27.08 11.08 -6.24
C SER A 338 27.96 11.40 -5.02
N ALA A 339 29.21 11.79 -5.25
CA ALA A 339 30.13 12.20 -4.18
C ALA A 339 29.54 13.32 -3.30
N SER A 340 28.57 14.07 -3.83
CA SER A 340 27.81 15.11 -3.15
C SER A 340 26.97 14.61 -1.95
N CYS A 341 26.56 13.34 -1.91
CA CYS A 341 25.89 12.77 -0.72
C CYS A 341 26.87 12.25 0.34
N LEU A 342 28.12 11.97 -0.02
CA LEU A 342 29.18 11.60 0.93
C LEU A 342 29.85 12.84 1.55
N ALA A 343 29.82 13.97 0.85
CA ALA A 343 30.42 15.24 1.29
C ALA A 343 29.48 16.14 2.08
N SER A 344 28.16 15.92 2.04
CA SER A 344 27.22 16.60 2.92
C SER A 344 27.06 15.81 4.22
N PRO A 345 27.11 16.46 5.41
CA PRO A 345 26.63 15.80 6.63
C PRO A 345 25.21 15.29 6.34
N ALA A 346 24.94 14.03 6.68
CA ALA A 346 23.60 13.47 6.54
C ALA A 346 22.61 14.51 7.07
N PRO A 347 21.63 14.97 6.26
CA PRO A 347 20.69 15.96 6.75
C PRO A 347 20.12 15.43 8.06
N PRO A 348 20.03 16.27 9.11
CA PRO A 348 19.48 15.84 10.39
C PRO A 348 18.15 15.13 10.08
N ALA A 349 17.94 13.96 10.70
CA ALA A 349 16.73 13.17 10.51
C ALA A 349 15.54 14.13 10.51
N PRO A 350 14.65 14.10 9.49
CA PRO A 350 13.63 15.11 9.31
C PRO A 350 12.87 15.30 10.63
N VAL A 351 13.10 16.45 11.24
CA VAL A 351 12.49 16.81 12.51
C VAL A 351 11.16 17.45 12.17
N VAL A 352 10.07 16.83 12.61
CA VAL A 352 8.74 17.44 12.54
C VAL A 352 8.70 18.66 13.45
N GLN A 353 8.39 19.83 12.91
CA GLN A 353 8.16 21.07 13.65
C GLN A 353 6.74 21.57 13.38
N TYR A 354 5.97 21.81 14.44
CA TYR A 354 4.61 22.34 14.34
C TYR A 354 4.64 23.87 14.38
N ALA A 355 4.06 24.52 13.38
CA ALA A 355 4.09 25.98 13.23
C ALA A 355 2.97 26.72 13.99
N GLU A 356 1.95 26.02 14.47
CA GLU A 356 0.76 26.61 15.11
C GLU A 356 0.58 26.16 16.57
N PRO A 357 -0.06 26.99 17.43
CA PRO A 357 -0.41 26.59 18.78
C PRO A 357 -1.39 25.41 18.74
N LEU A 358 -0.94 24.28 19.29
CA LEU A 358 -1.75 23.06 19.38
C LEU A 358 -2.97 23.28 20.30
N GLY A 359 -4.10 22.68 19.93
CA GLY A 359 -5.37 22.82 20.64
C GLY A 359 -5.45 22.05 21.96
N LYS A 360 -6.67 21.91 22.50
CA LYS A 360 -6.96 20.98 23.60
C LYS A 360 -7.17 19.57 23.05
N ALA A 361 -6.95 18.56 23.89
CA ALA A 361 -7.22 17.17 23.55
C ALA A 361 -8.67 17.01 23.05
N THR A 362 -8.82 16.40 21.88
CA THR A 362 -10.10 16.11 21.22
C THR A 362 -10.11 14.62 20.91
N PRO A 363 -10.50 13.78 21.88
CA PRO A 363 -10.27 12.35 21.78
C PRO A 363 -11.20 11.71 20.74
N THR A 364 -10.64 10.78 19.99
CA THR A 364 -11.31 9.99 18.95
C THR A 364 -11.15 8.51 19.25
N GLY A 365 -10.91 7.65 18.23
CA GLY A 365 -10.81 6.20 18.31
C GLY A 365 -10.27 5.65 19.63
N PHE A 366 -10.83 4.52 20.05
CA PHE A 366 -10.72 4.03 21.42
C PHE A 366 -10.55 2.52 21.41
N VAL A 367 -9.40 2.01 21.89
CA VAL A 367 -9.16 0.56 21.97
C VAL A 367 -8.47 0.19 23.26
N ARG A 368 -8.89 -0.96 23.79
CA ARG A 368 -8.33 -1.56 25.00
C ARG A 368 -7.41 -2.73 24.66
N ASP A 369 -6.33 -2.85 25.41
CA ASP A 369 -5.52 -4.06 25.51
C ASP A 369 -5.18 -4.37 26.96
N GLY A 370 -5.68 -5.50 27.47
CA GLY A 370 -5.54 -5.83 28.90
C GLY A 370 -6.04 -4.69 29.79
N THR A 371 -5.13 -4.16 30.61
CA THR A 371 -5.30 -3.00 31.50
C THR A 371 -4.83 -1.68 30.90
N ARG A 372 -4.48 -1.64 29.61
CA ARG A 372 -4.13 -0.41 28.89
C ARG A 372 -5.27 0.02 27.97
N LEU A 373 -5.38 1.33 27.80
CA LEU A 373 -6.32 1.95 26.89
C LEU A 373 -5.58 2.97 26.02
N TYR A 374 -5.81 2.92 24.72
CA TYR A 374 -5.25 3.84 23.74
C TYR A 374 -6.36 4.70 23.16
N VAL A 375 -6.13 6.02 23.10
CA VAL A 375 -7.12 6.99 22.64
C VAL A 375 -6.48 7.92 21.61
N GLY A 376 -7.01 7.93 20.40
CA GLY A 376 -6.56 8.84 19.33
C GLY A 376 -6.97 10.28 19.62
N ASP A 377 -6.34 11.24 18.95
CA ASP A 377 -6.70 12.66 19.08
C ASP A 377 -6.85 13.32 17.70
N ALA A 378 -7.93 14.09 17.52
CA ALA A 378 -8.24 14.82 16.29
C ALA A 378 -7.61 16.23 16.21
N ALA A 379 -7.08 16.73 17.32
CA ALA A 379 -6.48 18.07 17.44
C ALA A 379 -4.99 18.03 17.76
N LEU A 380 -4.49 16.95 18.36
CA LEU A 380 -3.10 16.75 18.75
C LEU A 380 -2.44 15.62 17.94
N PRO A 381 -1.13 15.73 17.63
CA PRO A 381 -0.40 14.70 16.92
C PRO A 381 0.14 13.63 17.89
N LEU A 382 -0.78 13.00 18.61
CA LEU A 382 -0.47 11.93 19.54
C LEU A 382 -1.63 10.94 19.72
N ILE A 383 -1.34 9.84 20.39
CA ILE A 383 -2.30 8.86 20.89
C ILE A 383 -2.05 8.76 22.40
N HIS A 384 -3.07 9.06 23.19
CA HIS A 384 -3.00 8.94 24.64
C HIS A 384 -2.91 7.47 25.05
N VAL A 385 -2.09 7.17 26.06
CA VAL A 385 -1.92 5.82 26.61
C VAL A 385 -2.28 5.87 28.09
N ILE A 386 -3.26 5.07 28.49
CA ILE A 386 -3.83 5.12 29.83
C ILE A 386 -3.63 3.78 30.50
N ASP A 387 -3.01 3.81 31.67
CA ASP A 387 -2.80 2.68 32.56
C ASP A 387 -4.00 2.56 33.52
N LEU A 388 -4.67 1.42 33.43
CA LEU A 388 -5.85 1.04 34.21
C LEU A 388 -5.54 -0.20 35.07
N SER A 389 -4.27 -0.48 35.34
CA SER A 389 -3.87 -1.55 36.28
C SER A 389 -4.43 -1.31 37.68
N ASN A 390 -4.52 -0.04 38.09
CA ASN A 390 -5.32 0.41 39.24
C ASN A 390 -6.47 1.29 38.77
N PRO A 391 -7.66 0.73 38.49
CA PRO A 391 -8.75 1.50 37.92
C PRO A 391 -9.33 2.60 38.81
N SER A 392 -9.12 2.58 40.13
CA SER A 392 -9.52 3.70 41.02
C SER A 392 -8.53 4.85 41.01
N ALA A 393 -7.34 4.65 40.42
CA ALA A 393 -6.32 5.66 40.23
C ALA A 393 -5.73 5.55 38.81
N PRO A 394 -6.54 5.76 37.75
CA PRO A 394 -6.08 5.66 36.38
C PRO A 394 -5.00 6.71 36.11
N ARG A 395 -4.00 6.35 35.28
CA ARG A 395 -2.85 7.23 35.01
C ARG A 395 -2.57 7.32 33.51
N GLU A 396 -2.38 8.53 33.01
CA GLU A 396 -1.86 8.75 31.67
C GLU A 396 -0.34 8.51 31.64
N LEU A 397 0.08 7.64 30.73
CA LEU A 397 1.47 7.32 30.43
C LEU A 397 1.97 8.20 29.27
N PRO A 398 3.30 8.23 29.01
CA PRO A 398 3.82 8.90 27.83
C PRO A 398 3.09 8.44 26.54
N PRO A 399 2.63 9.39 25.70
CA PRO A 399 1.79 9.07 24.55
C PRO A 399 2.60 8.43 23.41
N LEU A 400 1.90 7.85 22.43
CA LEU A 400 2.51 7.55 21.13
C LEU A 400 2.44 8.81 20.27
N LEU A 401 3.54 9.20 19.65
CA LEU A 401 3.63 10.38 18.79
C LEU A 401 3.21 10.02 17.37
N THR A 402 2.51 10.91 16.69
CA THR A 402 2.14 10.75 15.28
C THR A 402 2.91 11.77 14.45
N SER A 403 3.42 11.33 13.29
CA SER A 403 4.29 12.16 12.44
C SER A 403 4.20 11.70 10.99
N SER A 404 4.75 12.49 10.06
CA SER A 404 4.94 12.08 8.66
C SER A 404 6.38 12.29 8.21
N LEU A 405 7.06 11.22 7.77
CA LEU A 405 8.40 11.35 7.17
C LEU A 405 8.35 11.95 5.76
N SER A 406 7.27 11.74 5.00
CA SER A 406 7.09 12.33 3.68
C SER A 406 6.65 13.79 3.72
N GLU A 407 5.94 14.19 4.77
CA GLU A 407 5.47 15.57 4.98
C GLU A 407 5.77 16.03 6.42
N PRO A 408 7.05 16.32 6.77
CA PRO A 408 7.43 16.58 8.15
C PRO A 408 6.80 17.81 8.81
N SER A 409 6.20 18.72 8.04
CA SER A 409 5.49 19.89 8.59
C SER A 409 4.00 19.64 8.83
N ARG A 410 3.46 18.48 8.42
CA ARG A 410 2.02 18.20 8.53
C ARG A 410 1.66 17.75 9.94
N LEU A 411 0.62 18.36 10.51
CA LEU A 411 -0.07 17.85 11.69
C LEU A 411 -0.81 16.55 11.36
N VAL A 412 -0.34 15.44 11.90
CA VAL A 412 -0.92 14.10 11.69
C VAL A 412 -1.81 13.76 12.89
N THR A 413 -3.11 13.67 12.70
CA THR A 413 -4.09 13.33 13.75
C THR A 413 -4.69 11.94 13.50
N VAL A 414 -5.30 11.34 14.53
CA VAL A 414 -5.82 9.97 14.47
C VAL A 414 -7.33 9.98 14.61
N LYS A 415 -8.04 9.21 13.77
CA LYS A 415 -9.51 9.09 13.86
C LYS A 415 -10.01 7.77 14.43
N ASP A 416 -9.31 6.67 14.11
CA ASP A 416 -9.67 5.32 14.55
C ASP A 416 -8.40 4.49 14.72
N LEU A 417 -8.48 3.45 15.54
CA LEU A 417 -7.33 2.64 15.91
C LEU A 417 -7.73 1.22 16.34
N ALA A 418 -6.83 0.27 16.12
CA ALA A 418 -6.99 -1.12 16.54
C ALA A 418 -5.67 -1.69 17.06
N ILE A 419 -5.78 -2.72 17.89
CA ILE A 419 -4.62 -3.42 18.46
C ILE A 419 -4.68 -4.89 18.08
N SER A 420 -3.52 -5.44 17.70
CA SER A 420 -3.40 -6.84 17.33
C SER A 420 -3.45 -7.73 18.59
N PRO A 421 -3.95 -8.97 18.46
CA PRO A 421 -3.55 -10.05 19.35
C PRO A 421 -2.03 -10.20 19.37
N GLU A 422 -1.52 -10.94 20.36
CA GLU A 422 -0.12 -11.36 20.37
C GLU A 422 0.19 -12.19 19.12
N THR A 423 1.25 -11.80 18.42
CA THR A 423 1.85 -12.62 17.36
C THR A 423 2.64 -13.78 17.96
N ARG A 424 3.08 -14.72 17.14
CA ARG A 424 3.93 -15.84 17.59
C ARG A 424 5.26 -15.40 18.22
N ASP A 425 5.74 -14.20 17.86
CA ASP A 425 6.98 -13.61 18.39
C ASP A 425 6.69 -12.77 19.66
N TYR A 426 5.51 -12.95 20.26
CA TYR A 426 5.01 -12.21 21.43
C TYR A 426 4.91 -10.71 21.22
N LYS A 427 4.85 -10.25 19.96
CA LYS A 427 4.70 -8.84 19.63
C LYS A 427 3.23 -8.43 19.57
N ARG A 428 2.96 -7.16 19.86
CA ARG A 428 1.65 -6.52 19.70
C ARG A 428 1.80 -5.25 18.88
N PHE A 429 0.92 -5.08 17.90
CA PHE A 429 0.95 -3.93 17.01
C PHE A 429 -0.32 -3.10 17.18
N LEU A 430 -0.15 -1.77 17.25
CA LEU A 430 -1.26 -0.82 17.19
C LEU A 430 -1.27 -0.18 15.80
N TYR A 431 -2.42 -0.24 15.13
CA TYR A 431 -2.67 0.42 13.86
C TYR A 431 -3.54 1.65 14.11
N ALA A 432 -3.08 2.82 13.67
CA ALA A 432 -3.80 4.09 13.83
C ALA A 432 -4.06 4.72 12.45
N ILE A 433 -5.30 5.13 12.19
CA ILE A 433 -5.67 5.74 10.91
C ILE A 433 -5.42 7.24 10.97
N ASP A 434 -4.59 7.74 10.06
CA ASP A 434 -4.40 9.17 9.78
C ASP A 434 -5.74 9.77 9.33
N ASP A 435 -6.24 10.74 10.08
CA ASP A 435 -7.55 11.33 9.86
C ASP A 435 -7.67 11.98 8.46
N LYS A 436 -6.62 12.68 8.02
CA LYS A 436 -6.64 13.46 6.77
C LYS A 436 -6.37 12.61 5.54
N GLN A 437 -5.36 11.73 5.60
CA GLN A 437 -4.94 10.94 4.43
C GLN A 437 -5.57 9.54 4.38
N GLY A 438 -6.08 9.02 5.50
CA GLY A 438 -6.59 7.66 5.61
C GLY A 438 -5.52 6.58 5.40
N SER A 439 -4.24 6.91 5.58
CA SER A 439 -3.14 5.94 5.70
C SER A 439 -3.08 5.36 7.11
N VAL A 440 -2.46 4.20 7.29
CA VAL A 440 -2.33 3.55 8.61
C VAL A 440 -0.90 3.65 9.13
N LEU A 441 -0.74 4.31 10.28
CA LEU A 441 0.48 4.31 11.09
C LEU A 441 0.57 3.00 11.87
N VAL A 442 1.78 2.48 12.05
CA VAL A 442 2.03 1.22 12.75
C VAL A 442 2.94 1.46 13.95
N TYR A 443 2.57 0.96 15.12
CA TYR A 443 3.35 1.03 16.35
C TYR A 443 3.62 -0.36 16.90
N ASP A 444 4.82 -0.55 17.47
CA ASP A 444 5.08 -1.66 18.39
C ASP A 444 4.61 -1.23 19.78
N VAL A 445 3.70 -1.99 20.37
CA VAL A 445 3.13 -1.72 21.71
C VAL A 445 3.26 -2.93 22.62
N THR A 446 4.24 -3.78 22.33
CA THR A 446 4.51 -5.02 23.07
C THR A 446 4.77 -4.75 24.55
N ASP A 447 5.55 -3.71 24.86
CA ASP A 447 5.90 -3.33 26.22
C ASP A 447 6.09 -1.81 26.36
N ASP A 448 6.46 -1.35 27.56
CA ASP A 448 6.71 0.09 27.79
C ASP A 448 8.02 0.62 27.20
N ALA A 449 8.97 -0.27 26.89
CA ALA A 449 10.25 0.06 26.27
C ALA A 449 10.14 0.24 24.75
N SER A 450 9.01 -0.16 24.18
CA SER A 450 8.72 -0.08 22.75
C SER A 450 8.75 1.38 22.25
N PRO A 451 9.21 1.63 21.00
CA PRO A 451 9.28 2.96 20.43
C PRO A 451 7.92 3.66 20.42
N ARG A 452 7.87 4.90 20.94
CA ARG A 452 6.65 5.73 20.99
C ARG A 452 6.42 6.53 19.69
N VAL A 453 6.94 6.05 18.56
CA VAL A 453 6.88 6.71 17.24
C VAL A 453 6.50 5.69 16.17
N PRO A 454 5.95 6.11 15.02
CA PRO A 454 5.56 5.19 13.97
C PRO A 454 6.77 4.37 13.49
N LEU A 455 6.58 3.06 13.39
CA LEU A 455 7.55 2.16 12.79
C LEU A 455 7.72 2.49 11.30
N THR A 456 8.88 2.17 10.75
CA THR A 456 9.21 2.41 9.34
C THR A 456 9.32 1.12 8.54
N ARG A 457 9.03 1.19 7.25
CA ARG A 457 9.20 0.08 6.32
C ARG A 457 10.68 -0.27 6.20
N PRO A 458 11.05 -1.56 6.24
CA PRO A 458 12.39 -2.00 5.88
C PRO A 458 12.64 -1.77 4.39
N HIS A 459 13.85 -1.36 4.04
CA HIS A 459 14.28 -1.14 2.64
C HIS A 459 13.37 -0.19 1.83
N PRO A 460 13.15 1.08 2.28
CA PRO A 460 12.28 2.02 1.58
C PRO A 460 12.71 2.31 0.13
N GLN A 461 13.99 2.13 -0.20
CA GLN A 461 14.51 2.24 -1.57
C GLN A 461 13.88 1.24 -2.54
N SER A 462 13.47 0.06 -2.05
CA SER A 462 12.88 -1.00 -2.87
C SER A 462 11.46 -0.64 -3.31
N ASN A 463 10.81 0.28 -2.61
CA ASN A 463 9.47 0.77 -2.95
C ASN A 463 9.33 2.26 -2.63
N PRO A 464 9.85 3.14 -3.51
CA PRO A 464 9.78 4.58 -3.31
C PRO A 464 8.35 5.14 -3.45
N PHE A 465 7.41 4.38 -4.02
CA PHE A 465 6.05 4.85 -4.23
C PHE A 465 5.20 4.78 -2.97
N ALA A 466 5.57 3.91 -2.02
CA ALA A 466 4.95 3.84 -0.72
C ALA A 466 5.62 4.81 0.28
N PRO A 467 4.85 5.47 1.16
CA PRO A 467 5.41 6.19 2.30
C PRO A 467 6.22 5.26 3.23
N THR A 468 7.27 5.81 3.84
CA THR A 468 8.21 5.04 4.66
C THR A 468 7.66 4.67 6.04
N ASP A 469 6.73 5.42 6.61
CA ASP A 469 6.30 5.33 8.03
C ASP A 469 4.84 4.88 8.21
N ARG A 470 4.21 4.37 7.15
CA ARG A 470 2.77 4.05 7.12
C ARG A 470 2.43 3.09 5.98
N VAL A 471 1.27 2.45 6.08
CA VAL A 471 0.65 1.69 5.00
C VAL A 471 -0.34 2.60 4.27
N GLN A 472 -0.19 2.72 2.94
CA GLN A 472 -1.07 3.50 2.08
C GLN A 472 -1.94 2.58 1.20
N PHE A 473 -3.16 3.01 0.93
CA PHE A 473 -4.17 2.26 0.16
C PHE A 473 -4.67 3.09 -1.04
N GLY A 474 -5.39 2.44 -1.96
CA GLY A 474 -5.97 3.10 -3.14
C GLY A 474 -7.11 4.09 -2.84
N ALA A 475 -7.68 4.03 -1.63
CA ALA A 475 -8.64 4.99 -1.10
C ALA A 475 -8.40 5.17 0.41
N PRO A 476 -8.83 6.29 1.03
CA PRO A 476 -8.66 6.51 2.46
C PRO A 476 -9.30 5.41 3.31
N ALA A 477 -8.57 4.91 4.32
CA ALA A 477 -9.10 3.99 5.33
C ALA A 477 -10.12 4.68 6.24
N VAL A 478 -11.12 3.92 6.68
CA VAL A 478 -12.21 4.37 7.57
C VAL A 478 -12.17 3.65 8.91
N ALA A 479 -11.97 2.33 8.86
CA ALA A 479 -11.90 1.48 10.05
C ALA A 479 -10.83 0.41 9.87
N VAL A 480 -10.27 -0.06 10.97
CA VAL A 480 -9.28 -1.14 11.01
C VAL A 480 -9.63 -2.14 12.12
N GLN A 481 -9.42 -3.43 11.86
CA GLN A 481 -9.67 -4.50 12.84
C GLN A 481 -8.70 -5.65 12.61
N PHE A 482 -8.20 -6.24 13.69
CA PHE A 482 -7.38 -7.45 13.63
C PHE A 482 -8.23 -8.71 13.81
N ALA A 483 -7.80 -9.78 13.16
CA ALA A 483 -8.34 -11.12 13.35
C ALA A 483 -7.20 -12.12 13.51
N ARG A 484 -7.26 -12.94 14.55
CA ARG A 484 -6.48 -14.18 14.65
C ARG A 484 -7.35 -15.32 14.16
N TYR A 485 -6.97 -15.93 13.05
CA TYR A 485 -7.78 -16.96 12.41
C TYR A 485 -6.95 -18.18 12.06
N GLU A 486 -7.50 -19.36 12.37
CA GLU A 486 -6.96 -20.65 11.96
C GLU A 486 -8.09 -21.67 11.83
N LEU A 487 -8.05 -22.47 10.76
CA LEU A 487 -8.88 -23.66 10.64
C LEU A 487 -8.19 -24.82 11.38
N PRO A 488 -8.81 -25.41 12.42
CA PRO A 488 -8.28 -26.61 13.04
C PRO A 488 -8.19 -27.72 12.00
N GLN A 489 -6.99 -28.26 11.76
CA GLN A 489 -6.86 -29.49 10.98
C GLN A 489 -7.14 -30.69 11.88
N GLN A 490 -8.08 -31.55 11.47
CA GLN A 490 -8.29 -32.86 12.09
C GLN A 490 -7.58 -33.95 11.29
N ARG A 491 -6.45 -34.44 11.80
CA ARG A 491 -5.91 -35.77 11.49
C ARG A 491 -5.25 -36.36 12.74
N GLY A 492 -5.93 -37.33 13.36
CA GLY A 492 -5.55 -37.93 14.66
C GLY A 492 -6.43 -37.45 15.83
N ASN A 493 -6.09 -37.84 17.06
CA ASN A 493 -6.86 -37.52 18.28
C ASN A 493 -6.56 -36.12 18.88
N ALA A 494 -5.76 -35.27 18.23
CA ALA A 494 -5.43 -33.94 18.75
C ALA A 494 -5.41 -32.87 17.63
N PRO A 495 -6.23 -31.81 17.71
CA PRO A 495 -6.12 -30.66 16.84
C PRO A 495 -4.84 -29.87 17.17
N SER A 496 -3.98 -29.61 16.18
CA SER A 496 -2.86 -28.68 16.33
C SER A 496 -3.28 -27.29 15.89
N THR A 497 -3.16 -26.30 16.78
CA THR A 497 -3.32 -24.87 16.46
C THR A 497 -1.98 -24.14 16.60
N GLY A 498 -1.79 -23.04 15.87
CA GLY A 498 -0.57 -22.22 15.91
C GLY A 498 0.64 -22.83 15.21
N ALA A 499 0.47 -23.93 14.45
CA ALA A 499 1.59 -24.58 13.78
C ALA A 499 1.98 -23.83 12.49
N LEU A 500 3.27 -23.51 12.36
CA LEU A 500 3.83 -22.96 11.12
C LEU A 500 3.82 -24.02 10.03
N CYS A 501 3.62 -23.61 8.78
CA CYS A 501 3.91 -24.50 7.67
C CYS A 501 5.41 -24.82 7.68
N ASN A 502 5.76 -26.11 7.62
CA ASN A 502 7.15 -26.55 7.71
C ASN A 502 7.61 -27.19 6.39
N PRO A 503 8.34 -26.44 5.53
CA PRO A 503 8.83 -26.94 4.24
C PRO A 503 10.06 -27.84 4.37
N ASN A 504 10.58 -28.07 5.58
CA ASN A 504 11.84 -28.77 5.79
C ASN A 504 11.75 -30.26 5.39
N PRO A 505 12.59 -30.75 4.46
CA PRO A 505 12.53 -32.13 3.99
C PRO A 505 12.80 -33.16 5.10
N ALA A 506 13.43 -32.77 6.22
CA ALA A 506 13.65 -33.64 7.38
C ALA A 506 12.35 -34.00 8.14
N ILE A 507 11.26 -33.26 7.92
CA ILE A 507 9.94 -33.49 8.53
C ILE A 507 9.14 -34.50 7.69
N GLY A 508 9.54 -35.78 7.68
CA GLY A 508 8.71 -36.86 7.11
C GLY A 508 9.36 -37.77 6.07
N VAL A 509 10.56 -38.27 6.34
CA VAL A 509 11.13 -39.38 5.56
C VAL A 509 10.50 -40.71 6.02
N GLY A 510 9.56 -41.24 5.23
CA GLY A 510 9.00 -42.59 5.41
C GLY A 510 7.51 -42.62 5.73
N GLN A 511 6.86 -43.74 5.39
CA GLN A 511 5.41 -44.03 5.36
C GLN A 511 4.66 -43.94 6.72
N GLY A 512 5.02 -42.99 7.60
CA GLY A 512 4.38 -42.72 8.91
C GLY A 512 3.87 -41.28 9.04
N PRO A 513 3.14 -40.95 10.13
CA PRO A 513 2.68 -39.57 10.38
C PRO A 513 3.86 -38.61 10.58
N PHE A 514 3.71 -37.36 10.15
CA PHE A 514 4.75 -36.34 10.35
C PHE A 514 5.06 -36.16 11.84
N SER A 515 6.35 -36.03 12.17
CA SER A 515 6.79 -35.72 13.54
C SER A 515 6.52 -34.27 13.96
N ASP A 516 6.16 -33.41 13.01
CA ASP A 516 5.77 -32.02 13.21
C ASP A 516 4.46 -31.77 12.44
N PRO A 517 3.40 -31.27 13.11
CA PRO A 517 2.14 -30.91 12.46
C PRO A 517 2.30 -29.95 11.25
N GLY A 518 3.36 -29.14 11.24
CA GLY A 518 3.74 -28.24 10.15
C GLY A 518 3.93 -28.91 8.79
N GLY A 519 4.27 -30.20 8.76
CA GLY A 519 4.39 -30.97 7.51
C GLY A 519 3.07 -31.16 6.78
N PHE A 520 1.94 -31.24 7.50
CA PHE A 520 0.60 -31.39 6.90
C PHE A 520 0.06 -30.10 6.27
N LEU A 521 0.73 -28.97 6.54
CA LEU A 521 0.34 -27.65 6.07
C LEU A 521 1.01 -27.28 4.74
N ARG A 522 1.80 -28.18 4.16
CA ARG A 522 2.44 -27.98 2.85
C ARG A 522 1.41 -27.87 1.72
N PRO A 523 1.70 -27.10 0.65
CA PRO A 523 0.84 -27.00 -0.54
C PRO A 523 0.54 -28.33 -1.23
N SER A 524 1.42 -29.34 -1.08
CA SER A 524 1.28 -30.68 -1.70
C SER A 524 0.09 -31.49 -1.19
N PHE A 525 -0.52 -31.10 -0.07
CA PHE A 525 -1.68 -31.80 0.51
C PHE A 525 -3.02 -31.19 0.09
N ALA A 526 -4.09 -31.99 0.14
CA ALA A 526 -5.45 -31.64 -0.31
C ALA A 526 -6.03 -30.35 0.32
N ALA A 527 -5.49 -29.93 1.46
CA ALA A 527 -5.78 -28.66 2.10
C ALA A 527 -4.62 -27.68 1.85
N GLY A 528 -4.33 -27.36 0.59
CA GLY A 528 -3.22 -26.47 0.21
C GLY A 528 -3.33 -25.06 0.82
N ILE A 529 -2.18 -24.42 1.02
CA ILE A 529 -2.06 -23.02 1.44
C ILE A 529 -2.24 -22.07 0.25
N GLY A 530 -2.69 -20.85 0.50
CA GLY A 530 -2.87 -19.88 -0.58
C GLY A 530 -3.24 -18.49 -0.07
N PRO A 531 -3.21 -17.48 -0.96
CA PRO A 531 -3.44 -16.10 -0.53
C PRO A 531 -4.84 -15.90 0.07
N GLY A 532 -5.89 -16.53 -0.47
CA GLY A 532 -7.24 -16.47 0.08
C GLY A 532 -7.50 -17.37 1.29
N ARG A 533 -6.51 -18.14 1.76
CA ARG A 533 -6.64 -18.98 2.95
C ARG A 533 -5.81 -18.39 4.08
N LEU A 534 -6.48 -17.79 5.04
CA LEU A 534 -5.82 -17.04 6.12
C LEU A 534 -5.47 -17.98 7.28
N ARG A 535 -4.21 -17.96 7.72
CA ARG A 535 -3.73 -18.64 8.94
C ARG A 535 -2.72 -17.75 9.67
N GLY A 536 -3.10 -17.29 10.86
CA GLY A 536 -2.31 -16.39 11.67
C GLY A 536 -3.05 -15.11 12.06
N VAL A 537 -2.32 -14.00 12.17
CA VAL A 537 -2.86 -12.69 12.54
C VAL A 537 -2.85 -11.78 11.31
N PHE A 538 -4.01 -11.21 11.01
CA PHE A 538 -4.20 -10.30 9.88
C PHE A 538 -4.92 -9.05 10.33
N ALA A 539 -4.59 -7.92 9.72
CA ALA A 539 -5.38 -6.70 9.83
C ALA A 539 -6.28 -6.57 8.60
N PHE A 540 -7.50 -6.10 8.82
CA PHE A 540 -8.48 -5.79 7.79
C PHE A 540 -8.76 -4.31 7.85
N VAL A 541 -8.64 -3.64 6.71
CA VAL A 541 -8.80 -2.19 6.61
C VAL A 541 -9.94 -1.91 5.64
N THR A 542 -11.01 -1.32 6.14
CA THR A 542 -12.12 -0.89 5.29
C THR A 542 -11.88 0.51 4.79
N LEU A 543 -12.02 0.71 3.48
CA LEU A 543 -11.79 1.97 2.80
C LEU A 543 -13.11 2.71 2.53
N THR A 544 -12.99 4.01 2.28
CA THR A 544 -14.12 4.91 1.94
C THR A 544 -14.90 4.49 0.69
N ASN A 545 -14.29 3.72 -0.21
CA ASN A 545 -14.94 3.19 -1.41
C ASN A 545 -15.63 1.82 -1.19
N GLY A 546 -15.70 1.33 0.05
CA GLY A 546 -16.30 0.04 0.40
C GLY A 546 -15.41 -1.18 0.18
N GLN A 547 -14.16 -1.00 -0.25
CA GLN A 547 -13.20 -2.10 -0.31
C GLN A 547 -12.66 -2.43 1.08
N ILE A 548 -12.47 -3.71 1.35
CA ILE A 548 -11.79 -4.24 2.54
C ILE A 548 -10.46 -4.81 2.06
N VAL A 549 -9.35 -4.31 2.58
CA VAL A 549 -7.99 -4.74 2.24
C VAL A 549 -7.41 -5.57 3.37
N THR A 550 -6.82 -6.73 3.03
CA THR A 550 -6.12 -7.59 3.99
C THR A 550 -4.64 -7.21 4.09
N VAL A 551 -4.11 -7.09 5.30
CA VAL A 551 -2.71 -6.80 5.62
C VAL A 551 -2.14 -7.94 6.47
N ASP A 552 -0.99 -8.47 6.07
CA ASP A 552 -0.26 -9.51 6.79
C ASP A 552 0.39 -8.92 8.04
N VAL A 553 0.18 -9.54 9.22
CA VAL A 553 0.78 -9.12 10.50
C VAL A 553 1.67 -10.23 11.03
N ASP A 554 1.13 -11.45 11.09
CA ASP A 554 1.87 -12.69 11.38
C ASP A 554 1.25 -13.84 10.58
N ASP A 555 1.84 -14.17 9.44
CA ASP A 555 1.35 -15.23 8.54
C ASP A 555 2.07 -16.54 8.84
N TRP A 556 1.32 -17.54 9.30
CA TRP A 556 1.88 -18.83 9.68
C TRP A 556 2.22 -19.72 8.49
N ASP A 557 1.76 -19.35 7.28
CA ASP A 557 2.12 -20.02 6.04
C ASP A 557 3.38 -19.43 5.39
N ALA A 558 3.92 -18.33 5.93
CA ALA A 558 5.09 -17.61 5.39
C ALA A 558 6.31 -18.50 5.07
N PRO A 559 6.71 -19.50 5.89
CA PRO A 559 7.86 -20.35 5.56
C PRO A 559 7.65 -21.17 4.26
N CYS A 560 6.42 -21.54 3.94
CA CYS A 560 6.11 -22.30 2.72
C CYS A 560 5.70 -21.42 1.54
N ARG A 561 5.43 -20.13 1.77
CA ARG A 561 5.11 -19.13 0.74
C ARG A 561 6.38 -18.51 0.18
N ARG A 562 7.10 -19.26 -0.67
CA ARG A 562 8.44 -18.88 -1.13
C ARG A 562 8.87 -19.61 -2.41
N PRO A 563 9.96 -19.16 -3.06
CA PRO A 563 10.68 -19.92 -4.07
C PRO A 563 11.40 -21.14 -3.47
N ASP A 564 11.81 -22.08 -4.33
CA ASP A 564 12.67 -23.22 -3.99
C ASP A 564 13.63 -23.50 -5.16
N PRO A 565 14.96 -23.58 -4.95
CA PRO A 565 15.68 -23.48 -3.66
C PRO A 565 15.96 -22.04 -3.20
N MET A 566 16.21 -21.89 -1.89
CA MET A 566 16.71 -20.69 -1.20
C MET A 566 18.24 -20.74 -0.92
N ALA A 567 18.88 -21.91 -1.15
CA ALA A 567 20.23 -22.26 -0.71
C ALA A 567 21.39 -21.68 -1.52
N SER A 568 21.20 -21.36 -2.81
CA SER A 568 22.34 -21.10 -3.73
C SER A 568 22.48 -19.64 -4.14
N PHE A 569 21.37 -18.92 -4.22
CA PHE A 569 21.32 -17.51 -4.59
C PHE A 569 20.11 -16.89 -3.90
N PRO A 570 20.26 -15.71 -3.26
CA PRO A 570 19.10 -15.02 -2.74
C PRO A 570 18.19 -14.62 -3.92
N VAL A 571 16.87 -14.64 -3.74
CA VAL A 571 15.92 -14.20 -4.80
C VAL A 571 15.72 -12.69 -4.83
N SER A 572 16.19 -11.98 -3.80
CA SER A 572 16.22 -10.52 -3.76
C SER A 572 17.49 -10.04 -3.08
N ALA A 573 17.92 -8.80 -3.36
CA ALA A 573 19.09 -8.22 -2.70
C ALA A 573 18.88 -7.94 -1.19
N THR A 574 17.62 -7.92 -0.73
CA THR A 574 17.26 -7.68 0.68
C THR A 574 17.14 -8.98 1.47
N THR A 575 17.16 -10.12 0.80
CA THR A 575 16.95 -11.43 1.41
C THR A 575 18.31 -12.13 1.59
N PRO A 576 18.77 -12.40 2.82
CA PRO A 576 19.96 -13.20 3.03
C PRO A 576 19.75 -14.65 2.56
N GLN A 577 20.85 -15.34 2.30
CA GLN A 577 20.83 -16.79 2.05
C GLN A 577 20.37 -17.52 3.30
N GLU A 578 19.48 -18.50 3.11
CA GLU A 578 18.97 -19.32 4.22
C GLU A 578 20.05 -20.30 4.72
N PRO A 579 20.27 -20.43 6.03
CA PRO A 579 21.33 -21.29 6.56
C PRO A 579 21.00 -22.78 6.37
N ALA A 580 22.01 -23.55 5.98
CA ALA A 580 21.94 -25.01 5.89
C ALA A 580 22.39 -25.67 7.20
N VAL A 581 21.46 -25.81 8.16
CA VAL A 581 21.75 -26.46 9.44
C VAL A 581 21.39 -27.95 9.36
N ALA A 582 22.40 -28.81 9.33
CA ALA A 582 22.23 -30.26 9.22
C ALA A 582 21.35 -30.81 10.37
N GLY A 583 20.35 -31.63 10.02
CA GLY A 583 19.42 -32.24 10.98
C GLY A 583 18.44 -31.25 11.64
N SER A 584 18.49 -29.96 11.30
CA SER A 584 17.51 -29.00 11.78
C SER A 584 16.12 -29.35 11.26
N ARG A 585 15.13 -29.11 12.09
CA ARG A 585 13.70 -29.28 11.81
C ARG A 585 12.95 -27.96 11.77
N ASP A 586 13.67 -26.84 11.90
CA ASP A 586 13.12 -25.50 11.88
C ASP A 586 12.50 -25.21 10.49
N PRO A 587 11.26 -24.67 10.44
CA PRO A 587 10.62 -24.23 9.19
C PRO A 587 11.44 -23.22 8.36
N TYR A 588 12.34 -22.46 8.99
CA TYR A 588 13.20 -21.45 8.37
C TYR A 588 14.65 -21.94 8.16
N HIS A 589 14.94 -23.22 8.40
CA HIS A 589 16.22 -23.87 8.07
C HIS A 589 16.03 -24.97 7.02
N ALA A 590 15.39 -24.62 5.92
CA ALA A 590 15.05 -25.48 4.80
C ALA A 590 15.54 -24.85 3.49
N PRO A 591 16.85 -24.64 3.30
CA PRO A 591 17.39 -23.89 2.17
C PRO A 591 17.09 -24.57 0.82
N THR A 592 16.84 -25.87 0.82
CA THR A 592 16.18 -26.58 -0.28
C THR A 592 14.99 -27.33 0.32
N ALA A 593 13.80 -27.09 -0.19
CA ALA A 593 12.58 -27.69 0.34
C ALA A 593 12.26 -29.02 -0.38
N PHE A 594 12.42 -29.07 -1.70
CA PHE A 594 12.18 -30.29 -2.46
C PHE A 594 13.25 -31.35 -2.25
N ALA A 595 12.82 -32.58 -1.98
CA ALA A 595 13.65 -33.79 -1.99
C ALA A 595 13.05 -34.78 -2.99
N ALA A 596 13.82 -35.16 -4.01
CA ALA A 596 13.38 -36.04 -5.10
C ALA A 596 12.88 -37.42 -4.64
N ASP A 597 13.27 -37.80 -3.42
CA ASP A 597 13.06 -39.13 -2.86
C ASP A 597 11.74 -39.25 -2.08
N VAL A 598 10.97 -38.15 -1.94
CA VAL A 598 9.87 -38.04 -0.95
C VAL A 598 8.50 -37.68 -1.56
N ASP A 599 8.41 -36.96 -2.69
CA ASP A 599 7.13 -36.58 -3.33
C ASP A 599 7.34 -36.13 -4.80
N THR A 600 6.30 -36.22 -5.64
CA THR A 600 6.26 -35.61 -6.99
C THR A 600 5.76 -34.15 -6.99
N THR A 601 5.30 -33.64 -5.85
CA THR A 601 4.73 -32.29 -5.70
C THR A 601 5.57 -31.38 -4.77
N SER A 602 5.57 -30.07 -5.02
CA SER A 602 6.43 -29.13 -4.26
C SER A 602 5.92 -28.87 -2.83
N PRO A 603 6.79 -28.91 -1.81
CA PRO A 603 6.44 -28.55 -0.43
C PRO A 603 6.32 -27.02 -0.19
N VAL A 604 6.50 -26.19 -1.22
CA VAL A 604 6.34 -24.73 -1.18
C VAL A 604 5.46 -24.21 -2.32
N THR A 605 5.00 -22.96 -2.27
CA THR A 605 4.11 -22.37 -3.28
C THR A 605 4.80 -21.95 -4.59
N LEU A 606 6.14 -22.00 -4.63
CA LEU A 606 6.96 -21.58 -5.77
C LEU A 606 6.70 -20.13 -6.21
N GLU A 607 6.41 -19.25 -5.25
CA GLU A 607 6.27 -17.81 -5.51
C GLU A 607 7.64 -17.19 -5.85
N ALA A 608 7.67 -16.23 -6.78
CA ALA A 608 8.91 -15.63 -7.28
C ALA A 608 9.56 -14.64 -6.28
N PHE A 609 8.76 -14.10 -5.35
CA PHE A 609 9.21 -13.12 -4.36
C PHE A 609 9.49 -13.79 -3.03
N PHE A 610 10.50 -13.29 -2.31
CA PHE A 610 10.67 -13.62 -0.89
C PHE A 610 11.26 -12.43 -0.11
N PRO A 611 10.70 -12.09 1.06
CA PRO A 611 9.47 -12.66 1.60
C PRO A 611 8.25 -12.14 0.82
N VAL A 612 7.36 -13.05 0.39
CA VAL A 612 6.09 -12.68 -0.25
C VAL A 612 5.06 -12.23 0.78
N SER A 613 5.15 -12.81 1.97
CA SER A 613 4.38 -12.47 3.16
C SER A 613 5.32 -11.85 4.18
N ALA A 614 5.08 -10.59 4.54
CA ALA A 614 5.90 -9.84 5.47
C ALA A 614 5.00 -9.01 6.40
N PRO A 615 5.39 -8.79 7.66
CA PRO A 615 4.60 -7.97 8.58
C PRO A 615 4.30 -6.58 8.02
N ASN A 616 3.08 -6.11 8.26
CA ASN A 616 2.55 -4.81 7.86
C ASN A 616 2.54 -4.57 6.33
N ARG A 617 2.45 -5.64 5.53
CA ARG A 617 2.34 -5.58 4.06
C ARG A 617 0.95 -5.98 3.61
N VAL A 618 0.43 -5.30 2.57
CA VAL A 618 -0.82 -5.69 1.93
C VAL A 618 -0.66 -7.08 1.31
N ARG A 619 -1.62 -7.97 1.59
CA ARG A 619 -1.62 -9.36 1.12
C ARG A 619 -1.98 -9.43 -0.37
N SER A 620 -1.34 -10.31 -1.13
CA SER A 620 -1.66 -10.54 -2.55
C SER A 620 -2.97 -11.30 -2.73
N LEU A 621 -3.72 -11.03 -3.80
CA LEU A 621 -4.90 -11.80 -4.19
C LEU A 621 -4.54 -13.18 -4.77
N PHE A 622 -3.44 -13.22 -5.54
CA PHE A 622 -2.95 -14.40 -6.22
C PHE A 622 -1.60 -14.86 -5.66
N ARG A 623 -1.26 -16.13 -5.92
CA ARG A 623 0.12 -16.59 -5.72
C ARG A 623 0.99 -15.84 -6.72
N LEU A 624 2.09 -15.25 -6.25
CA LEU A 624 2.99 -14.47 -7.11
C LEU A 624 3.97 -15.39 -7.88
N ASN A 625 3.43 -16.29 -8.68
CA ASN A 625 4.19 -17.22 -9.52
C ASN A 625 3.73 -17.13 -11.00
N ARG A 626 4.42 -17.89 -11.86
CA ARG A 626 4.02 -18.07 -13.27
C ARG A 626 3.37 -19.44 -13.40
N GLY A 627 2.04 -19.52 -13.39
CA GLY A 627 1.33 -20.80 -13.40
C GLY A 627 0.02 -20.83 -14.18
N GLY A 628 -0.27 -21.98 -14.80
CA GLY A 628 -1.38 -22.15 -15.75
C GLY A 628 -2.80 -22.16 -15.15
N THR A 629 -2.97 -22.43 -13.85
CA THR A 629 -4.30 -22.52 -13.21
C THR A 629 -4.82 -21.20 -12.66
N GLY A 630 -3.96 -20.20 -12.45
CA GLY A 630 -4.33 -18.88 -11.90
C GLY A 630 -3.96 -17.70 -12.78
N GLY A 631 -3.17 -17.90 -13.83
CA GLY A 631 -2.57 -16.83 -14.64
C GLY A 631 -1.17 -16.45 -14.16
N ASN A 632 -0.50 -15.58 -14.94
CA ASN A 632 0.85 -15.12 -14.62
C ASN A 632 0.78 -13.89 -13.70
N HIS A 633 1.22 -14.05 -12.46
CA HIS A 633 1.21 -13.01 -11.43
C HIS A 633 2.61 -12.68 -10.91
N ALA A 634 3.64 -13.18 -11.57
CA ALA A 634 5.00 -12.72 -11.43
C ALA A 634 5.37 -11.80 -12.62
N PRO A 635 6.20 -10.78 -12.42
CA PRO A 635 6.60 -9.84 -13.47
C PRO A 635 7.16 -10.55 -14.70
N LEU A 636 6.70 -10.15 -15.88
CA LEU A 636 7.19 -10.66 -17.16
C LEU A 636 7.11 -9.60 -18.26
N LEU A 637 7.87 -9.81 -19.33
CA LEU A 637 7.72 -9.06 -20.57
C LEU A 637 6.65 -9.70 -21.44
N ALA A 638 5.70 -8.91 -21.95
CA ALA A 638 4.70 -9.41 -22.90
C ALA A 638 5.31 -9.86 -24.24
N GLY A 639 6.49 -9.33 -24.57
CA GLY A 639 7.28 -9.66 -25.74
C GLY A 639 8.69 -9.07 -25.60
N GLN A 640 9.61 -9.48 -26.46
CA GLN A 640 10.97 -8.96 -26.46
C GLN A 640 10.99 -7.45 -26.76
N PRO A 641 11.91 -6.67 -26.16
CA PRO A 641 12.12 -5.28 -26.54
C PRO A 641 12.47 -5.16 -28.02
N GLN A 642 11.69 -4.33 -28.71
CA GLN A 642 11.86 -4.06 -30.13
C GLN A 642 12.54 -2.71 -30.32
N LEU A 643 13.55 -2.67 -31.17
CA LEU A 643 14.30 -1.47 -31.51
C LEU A 643 13.69 -0.76 -32.72
N PHE A 644 13.62 0.56 -32.66
CA PHE A 644 13.15 1.43 -33.73
C PHE A 644 14.13 2.58 -33.93
N SER A 645 14.28 3.01 -35.18
CA SER A 645 14.96 4.26 -35.51
C SER A 645 14.09 5.47 -35.12
N ALA A 646 14.68 6.67 -35.19
CA ALA A 646 13.98 7.93 -35.03
C ALA A 646 12.77 8.10 -35.98
N LEU A 647 12.80 7.42 -37.14
CA LEU A 647 11.71 7.39 -38.12
C LEU A 647 10.65 6.32 -37.82
N ASN A 648 10.71 5.70 -36.64
CA ASN A 648 9.81 4.62 -36.22
C ASN A 648 9.90 3.39 -37.16
N ALA A 649 11.02 3.24 -37.90
CA ALA A 649 11.32 2.03 -38.65
C ALA A 649 11.94 0.99 -37.72
N GLN A 650 11.43 -0.24 -37.73
CA GLN A 650 11.95 -1.31 -36.89
C GLN A 650 13.35 -1.71 -37.33
N LEU A 651 14.29 -1.77 -36.39
CA LEU A 651 15.67 -2.20 -36.61
C LEU A 651 15.87 -3.60 -36.05
N SER A 652 16.66 -4.44 -36.75
CA SER A 652 16.89 -5.80 -36.29
C SER A 652 17.88 -5.83 -35.13
N THR A 653 17.53 -6.55 -34.05
CA THR A 653 18.42 -6.83 -32.92
C THR A 653 18.98 -8.26 -32.93
N VAL A 654 18.56 -9.07 -33.92
CA VAL A 654 18.95 -10.47 -34.11
C VAL A 654 19.29 -10.74 -35.57
N GLY A 655 20.09 -11.78 -35.84
CA GLY A 655 20.48 -12.14 -37.22
C GLY A 655 21.46 -11.15 -37.88
N SER A 656 21.68 -11.33 -39.19
CA SER A 656 22.67 -10.57 -39.95
C SER A 656 22.35 -9.07 -40.01
N GLY A 657 23.36 -8.22 -39.78
CA GLY A 657 23.21 -6.77 -39.77
C GLY A 657 22.68 -6.21 -38.44
N SER A 658 22.34 -7.07 -37.48
CA SER A 658 21.99 -6.62 -36.13
C SER A 658 23.18 -6.13 -35.31
N GLU A 659 24.40 -6.44 -35.73
CA GLU A 659 25.64 -6.03 -35.08
C GLU A 659 25.79 -4.51 -35.08
N ALA A 660 25.32 -3.83 -36.13
CA ALA A 660 25.39 -2.37 -36.24
C ALA A 660 24.37 -1.65 -35.34
N ASN A 661 23.40 -2.37 -34.76
CA ASN A 661 22.33 -1.79 -33.97
C ASN A 661 22.59 -1.96 -32.46
N PRO A 662 22.17 -1.00 -31.62
CA PRO A 662 22.28 -1.14 -30.18
C PRO A 662 21.43 -2.30 -29.65
N LYS A 663 21.85 -2.86 -28.51
CA LYS A 663 21.17 -3.98 -27.84
C LYS A 663 20.86 -3.65 -26.38
N LEU A 664 19.66 -3.95 -25.94
CA LEU A 664 19.22 -3.77 -24.56
C LEU A 664 19.28 -5.13 -23.86
N LEU A 665 20.25 -5.33 -22.97
CA LEU A 665 20.54 -6.63 -22.36
C LEU A 665 20.30 -6.62 -20.84
N PRO A 666 19.92 -7.75 -20.24
CA PRO A 666 19.74 -7.84 -18.80
C PRO A 666 21.09 -7.67 -18.09
N THR A 667 21.08 -7.00 -16.94
CA THR A 667 22.25 -6.88 -16.06
C THR A 667 22.62 -8.22 -15.43
N SER A 668 23.90 -8.42 -15.13
CA SER A 668 24.31 -9.52 -14.24
C SER A 668 23.91 -9.22 -12.80
N THR A 669 23.83 -10.26 -11.98
CA THR A 669 23.64 -10.12 -10.53
C THR A 669 23.94 -11.45 -9.83
N GLU A 670 24.20 -11.32 -8.53
CA GLU A 670 24.36 -12.42 -7.58
C GLU A 670 23.01 -12.97 -7.10
N VAL A 671 21.91 -12.30 -7.43
CA VAL A 671 20.55 -12.69 -7.08
C VAL A 671 20.01 -13.67 -8.14
N ALA A 672 19.19 -14.64 -7.75
CA ALA A 672 18.50 -15.49 -8.72
C ALA A 672 17.49 -14.69 -9.58
N ASP A 673 17.20 -15.14 -10.80
CA ASP A 673 16.08 -14.62 -11.59
C ASP A 673 14.99 -15.69 -11.73
N PRO A 674 13.95 -15.69 -10.89
CA PRO A 674 12.80 -16.56 -11.04
C PRO A 674 12.15 -16.48 -12.43
N GLY A 675 12.26 -15.33 -13.11
CA GLY A 675 11.69 -15.09 -14.42
C GLY A 675 12.44 -15.76 -15.57
N SER A 676 13.60 -16.36 -15.29
CA SER A 676 14.44 -17.06 -16.26
C SER A 676 14.31 -18.58 -16.21
N LEU A 677 13.46 -19.10 -15.31
CA LEU A 677 13.20 -20.53 -15.17
C LEU A 677 12.45 -21.07 -16.40
N SER A 678 12.93 -22.18 -16.96
CA SER A 678 12.29 -22.87 -18.09
C SER A 678 10.99 -23.57 -17.69
N ASP A 679 10.91 -24.02 -16.44
CA ASP A 679 9.68 -24.51 -15.82
C ASP A 679 9.52 -23.86 -14.44
N PRO A 680 8.71 -22.79 -14.31
CA PRO A 680 8.48 -22.10 -13.05
C PRO A 680 7.59 -22.87 -12.06
N LEU A 681 7.04 -24.02 -12.46
CA LEU A 681 6.20 -24.89 -11.61
C LEU A 681 6.86 -26.22 -11.25
N ALA A 682 7.99 -26.58 -11.87
CA ALA A 682 8.71 -27.81 -11.55
C ALA A 682 9.35 -27.73 -10.14
N PRO A 683 9.01 -28.67 -9.24
CA PRO A 683 9.75 -28.85 -8.00
C PRO A 683 11.20 -29.25 -8.35
N ASN A 684 12.20 -28.51 -7.85
CA ASN A 684 13.62 -28.79 -8.10
C ASN A 684 14.03 -28.74 -9.58
N ALA A 685 13.66 -27.67 -10.28
CA ALA A 685 14.07 -27.42 -11.66
C ALA A 685 15.60 -27.19 -11.79
N GLY A 686 16.45 -28.19 -11.55
CA GLY A 686 17.89 -28.18 -11.85
C GLY A 686 18.60 -26.87 -11.48
N ALA A 687 18.40 -26.42 -10.23
CA ALA A 687 18.67 -25.09 -9.70
C ALA A 687 17.98 -23.96 -10.49
N LEU A 688 17.67 -22.86 -9.81
CA LEU A 688 17.78 -21.55 -10.43
C LEU A 688 19.18 -21.53 -11.09
N LYS A 689 19.29 -21.97 -12.36
CA LYS A 689 20.59 -22.21 -12.99
C LYS A 689 21.35 -20.91 -12.90
N ASP A 690 22.68 -21.02 -12.79
CA ASP A 690 23.66 -19.95 -12.71
C ASP A 690 23.48 -18.93 -13.86
N ASN A 691 22.43 -18.11 -13.75
CA ASN A 691 22.06 -17.08 -14.71
C ASN A 691 22.75 -15.78 -14.34
N ARG A 692 23.85 -15.86 -13.55
CA ARG A 692 24.91 -14.84 -13.53
C ARG A 692 25.30 -14.43 -14.95
N ASN A 693 25.20 -15.37 -15.90
CA ASN A 693 25.62 -15.22 -17.30
C ASN A 693 24.49 -15.09 -18.34
N THR A 694 23.24 -14.75 -18.00
CA THR A 694 22.25 -14.41 -19.07
C THR A 694 22.61 -13.12 -19.81
N GLY A 695 23.49 -12.30 -19.22
CA GLY A 695 24.23 -11.25 -19.91
C GLY A 695 25.57 -11.75 -20.44
N VAL A 696 25.59 -12.81 -21.25
CA VAL A 696 26.77 -13.07 -22.10
C VAL A 696 26.96 -11.80 -22.93
N LEU A 697 28.14 -11.19 -22.86
CA LEU A 697 28.47 -10.07 -23.74
C LEU A 697 28.16 -10.48 -25.19
N PRO A 698 27.66 -9.58 -26.05
CA PRO A 698 27.48 -9.91 -27.46
C PRO A 698 28.82 -10.34 -28.04
N ALA A 699 29.05 -11.65 -28.13
CA ALA A 699 30.20 -12.20 -28.82
C ALA A 699 29.99 -11.96 -30.32
N LEU A 700 31.04 -11.57 -31.01
CA LEU A 700 31.02 -11.46 -32.46
C LEU A 700 30.72 -12.82 -33.10
N PRO A 701 29.92 -12.87 -34.18
CA PRO A 701 29.78 -14.06 -35.02
C PRO A 701 31.13 -14.40 -35.65
N THR A 702 31.89 -15.32 -35.06
CA THR A 702 32.99 -15.98 -35.77
C THR A 702 32.47 -17.31 -36.31
N GLY A 703 31.78 -17.27 -37.46
CA GLY A 703 31.17 -18.45 -38.09
C GLY A 703 29.80 -18.85 -37.52
N ASP A 704 29.15 -19.81 -38.19
CA ASP A 704 27.74 -20.29 -38.10
C ASP A 704 27.14 -20.59 -36.70
N THR A 705 27.81 -20.26 -35.59
CA THR A 705 27.38 -20.53 -34.21
C THR A 705 27.25 -19.27 -33.35
N ALA A 706 26.90 -18.13 -33.95
CA ALA A 706 26.53 -16.94 -33.18
C ALA A 706 25.35 -17.27 -32.25
N THR A 707 25.58 -17.22 -30.94
CA THR A 707 24.51 -17.28 -29.96
C THR A 707 23.62 -16.06 -30.16
N ASP A 708 22.35 -16.30 -30.51
CA ASP A 708 21.30 -15.30 -30.74
C ASP A 708 21.02 -14.51 -29.44
N VAL A 709 21.85 -13.52 -29.10
CA VAL A 709 21.68 -12.68 -27.91
C VAL A 709 20.51 -11.73 -28.14
N ARG A 710 19.38 -12.04 -27.50
CA ARG A 710 18.11 -11.30 -27.61
C ARG A 710 18.03 -10.16 -26.62
N SER A 711 17.40 -9.06 -27.04
CA SER A 711 17.11 -7.94 -26.13
C SER A 711 16.20 -8.40 -24.99
N ASN A 712 16.48 -7.97 -23.76
CA ASN A 712 15.70 -8.31 -22.57
C ASN A 712 16.01 -7.37 -21.40
N VAL A 713 15.12 -7.30 -20.42
CA VAL A 713 15.33 -6.61 -19.13
C VAL A 713 15.37 -7.64 -18.00
N ARG A 714 15.97 -7.27 -16.88
CA ARG A 714 15.93 -8.06 -15.66
C ARG A 714 14.96 -7.46 -14.65
N PHE A 715 13.97 -8.22 -14.19
CA PHE A 715 13.04 -7.76 -13.15
C PHE A 715 13.70 -7.75 -11.76
N SER A 716 13.26 -6.78 -10.96
CA SER A 716 13.52 -6.71 -9.52
C SER A 716 12.51 -7.60 -8.78
N TYR A 717 12.89 -8.23 -7.68
CA TYR A 717 12.02 -9.13 -6.88
C TYR A 717 12.06 -8.79 -5.38
N GLU A 718 12.44 -7.55 -5.04
CA GLU A 718 12.53 -7.04 -3.67
C GLU A 718 11.15 -6.70 -3.06
N ASP A 719 10.27 -6.07 -3.83
CA ASP A 719 8.92 -5.72 -3.39
C ASP A 719 7.94 -5.95 -4.55
N PRO A 720 6.96 -6.87 -4.44
CA PRO A 720 6.03 -7.14 -5.53
C PRO A 720 5.13 -5.96 -5.89
N THR A 721 4.91 -5.02 -4.96
CA THR A 721 3.93 -3.94 -5.13
C THR A 721 4.40 -2.82 -6.05
N VAL A 722 5.66 -2.81 -6.48
CA VAL A 722 6.20 -1.79 -7.41
C VAL A 722 5.96 -2.12 -8.88
N HIS A 723 5.59 -3.37 -9.20
CA HIS A 723 5.40 -3.78 -10.58
C HIS A 723 4.05 -3.30 -11.11
N VAL A 724 4.09 -2.69 -12.30
CA VAL A 724 2.92 -2.13 -12.98
C VAL A 724 2.82 -2.67 -14.40
N ASP A 725 1.59 -2.88 -14.85
CA ASP A 725 1.29 -3.30 -16.22
C ASP A 725 1.29 -2.07 -17.11
N GLN A 726 2.38 -1.84 -17.85
CA GLN A 726 2.46 -0.70 -18.75
C GLN A 726 3.42 -0.91 -19.91
N GLU A 727 3.30 -0.04 -20.90
CA GLU A 727 4.25 0.09 -21.99
C GLU A 727 5.38 1.04 -21.59
N TRP A 728 6.60 0.67 -21.96
CA TRP A 728 7.83 1.40 -21.71
C TRP A 728 8.51 1.77 -23.02
N ALA A 729 9.16 2.93 -23.02
CA ALA A 729 10.05 3.39 -24.07
C ALA A 729 11.41 3.76 -23.48
N THR A 730 12.48 3.23 -24.06
CA THR A 730 13.87 3.58 -23.71
C THR A 730 14.50 4.27 -24.91
N VAL A 731 14.75 5.58 -24.82
CA VAL A 731 15.10 6.45 -25.95
C VAL A 731 16.49 7.04 -25.76
N TYR A 732 17.37 6.90 -26.75
CA TYR A 732 18.71 7.50 -26.72
C TYR A 732 18.65 9.00 -27.01
N GLU A 733 19.26 9.80 -26.12
CA GLU A 733 19.17 11.27 -26.08
C GLU A 733 17.71 11.78 -26.17
N GLY A 734 16.81 11.05 -25.52
CA GLY A 734 15.39 11.34 -25.53
C GLY A 734 15.01 12.62 -24.77
N VAL A 735 13.85 13.18 -25.15
CA VAL A 735 13.22 14.32 -24.46
C VAL A 735 12.75 13.89 -23.07
N ILE A 736 13.09 14.69 -22.06
CA ILE A 736 12.59 14.53 -20.68
C ILE A 736 11.08 14.82 -20.70
N PRO A 737 10.23 13.88 -20.23
CA PRO A 737 8.78 14.08 -20.26
C PRO A 737 8.33 15.39 -19.64
N THR A 738 7.26 15.98 -20.19
CA THR A 738 6.67 17.26 -19.75
C THR A 738 7.53 18.51 -19.93
N LEU A 739 8.77 18.37 -20.41
CA LEU A 739 9.65 19.48 -20.78
C LEU A 739 9.76 19.63 -22.30
N ASP A 740 8.65 19.44 -23.02
CA ASP A 740 8.54 19.78 -24.45
C ASP A 740 7.58 20.96 -24.60
N GLY A 741 8.04 22.02 -25.25
CA GLY A 741 7.28 23.25 -25.42
C GLY A 741 7.33 24.21 -24.23
N VAL A 742 8.34 24.11 -23.37
CA VAL A 742 8.58 25.07 -22.29
C VAL A 742 8.91 26.42 -22.89
N VAL A 743 8.29 27.49 -22.41
CA VAL A 743 8.62 28.86 -22.84
C VAL A 743 9.53 29.50 -21.79
N ALA A 744 10.68 30.02 -22.24
CA ALA A 744 11.65 30.68 -21.39
C ALA A 744 12.03 32.07 -21.94
N THR A 745 12.19 33.03 -21.03
CA THR A 745 12.78 34.34 -21.40
C THR A 745 14.29 34.24 -21.33
N VAL A 746 14.97 34.79 -22.32
CA VAL A 746 16.42 34.66 -22.50
C VAL A 746 17.11 35.97 -22.23
N ALA A 747 18.17 35.91 -21.44
CA ALA A 747 19.03 37.05 -21.18
C ALA A 747 20.49 36.60 -21.06
N SER A 748 21.42 37.54 -21.17
CA SER A 748 22.82 37.34 -20.81
C SER A 748 23.25 38.41 -19.82
N GLY A 749 23.91 38.00 -18.73
CA GLY A 749 24.52 38.89 -17.74
C GLY A 749 26.04 39.01 -17.87
N ASP A 750 26.66 38.25 -18.78
CA ASP A 750 28.11 38.08 -18.87
C ASP A 750 28.66 38.41 -20.28
N GLY A 751 27.90 39.20 -21.05
CA GLY A 751 28.28 39.59 -22.40
C GLY A 751 28.28 38.41 -23.36
N PHE A 752 27.24 37.57 -23.31
CA PHE A 752 27.01 36.38 -24.15
C PHE A 752 28.06 35.27 -24.00
N ARG A 753 28.72 35.19 -22.84
CA ARG A 753 29.56 34.02 -22.52
C ARG A 753 28.69 32.83 -22.11
N SER A 754 27.51 33.11 -21.55
CA SER A 754 26.41 32.17 -21.29
C SER A 754 25.04 32.86 -21.48
N LEU A 755 23.98 32.06 -21.51
CA LEU A 755 22.59 32.54 -21.51
C LEU A 755 21.84 32.02 -20.30
N THR A 756 21.07 32.89 -19.67
CA THR A 756 20.11 32.53 -18.62
C THR A 756 18.72 32.43 -19.23
N LEU A 757 18.09 31.26 -19.05
CA LEU A 757 16.74 30.96 -19.50
C LEU A 757 15.82 30.94 -18.27
N ALA A 758 14.96 31.95 -18.13
CA ALA A 758 14.00 32.05 -17.03
C ALA A 758 12.69 31.36 -17.39
N ALA A 759 12.32 30.33 -16.62
CA ALA A 759 11.10 29.53 -16.79
C ALA A 759 10.52 29.15 -15.40
N PRO A 760 10.01 30.12 -14.61
CA PRO A 760 9.65 29.91 -13.20
C PRO A 760 8.55 28.87 -12.98
N ALA A 761 7.70 28.62 -13.99
CA ALA A 761 6.63 27.63 -13.92
C ALA A 761 7.07 26.21 -14.35
N ALA A 762 8.31 26.02 -14.83
CA ALA A 762 8.75 24.74 -15.39
C ALA A 762 9.08 23.67 -14.33
N GLN A 763 9.36 24.07 -13.08
CA GLN A 763 9.69 23.17 -11.96
C GLN A 763 10.82 22.18 -12.34
N LEU A 764 11.90 22.70 -12.91
CA LEU A 764 12.93 21.94 -13.61
C LEU A 764 13.55 20.84 -12.73
N CYS A 765 13.75 21.09 -11.44
CA CYS A 765 14.33 20.10 -10.54
C CYS A 765 13.36 18.94 -10.30
N ALA A 766 12.08 19.26 -10.06
CA ALA A 766 11.02 18.26 -9.88
C ALA A 766 10.68 17.47 -11.16
N ARG A 767 11.25 17.84 -12.32
CA ARG A 767 11.15 17.11 -13.59
C ARG A 767 12.42 16.33 -13.95
N GLY A 768 13.47 16.40 -13.13
CA GLY A 768 14.65 15.55 -13.27
C GLY A 768 15.75 16.09 -14.18
N VAL A 769 15.85 17.42 -14.35
CA VAL A 769 16.93 18.05 -15.12
C VAL A 769 18.28 17.93 -14.39
N GLU A 770 19.29 17.41 -15.08
CA GLU A 770 20.68 17.28 -14.60
C GLU A 770 21.60 18.30 -15.30
N ASP A 771 22.24 19.17 -14.52
CA ASP A 771 23.23 20.13 -15.02
C ASP A 771 24.61 19.50 -15.29
N LEU A 772 25.58 20.28 -15.77
CA LEU A 772 26.93 19.81 -16.05
C LEU A 772 27.65 19.25 -14.81
N THR A 773 27.34 19.74 -13.61
CA THR A 773 27.98 19.26 -12.38
C THR A 773 27.53 17.83 -12.09
N LEU A 774 26.21 17.59 -12.08
CA LEU A 774 25.65 16.24 -11.92
C LEU A 774 26.08 15.31 -13.06
N GLY A 775 26.11 15.84 -14.29
CA GLY A 775 26.58 15.14 -15.47
C GLY A 775 28.05 14.69 -15.38
N THR A 776 28.93 15.55 -14.86
CA THR A 776 30.36 15.26 -14.65
C THR A 776 30.56 14.20 -13.56
N GLU A 777 29.80 14.27 -12.45
CA GLU A 777 29.83 13.25 -11.39
C GLU A 777 29.46 11.88 -11.94
N ARG A 778 28.38 11.82 -12.74
CA ARG A 778 27.94 10.59 -13.41
C ARG A 778 28.95 10.09 -14.42
N ALA A 779 29.51 10.97 -15.25
CA ALA A 779 30.55 10.63 -16.22
C ALA A 779 31.77 9.98 -15.53
N ARG A 780 32.22 10.55 -14.40
CA ARG A 780 33.32 9.98 -13.61
C ARG A 780 33.00 8.57 -13.11
N ALA A 781 31.80 8.34 -12.60
CA ALA A 781 31.35 7.02 -12.15
C ALA A 781 31.31 6.01 -13.33
N VAL A 782 30.79 6.44 -14.48
CA VAL A 782 30.76 5.62 -15.70
C VAL A 782 32.18 5.29 -16.19
N SER A 783 33.07 6.27 -16.28
CA SER A 783 34.47 6.04 -16.69
C SER A 783 35.20 5.08 -15.76
N ALA A 784 34.98 5.19 -14.44
CA ALA A 784 35.55 4.27 -13.47
C ALA A 784 35.01 2.83 -13.66
N ALA A 785 33.70 2.68 -13.88
CA ALA A 785 33.09 1.38 -14.12
C ALA A 785 33.52 0.74 -15.46
N LEU A 786 33.67 1.53 -16.53
CA LEU A 786 34.23 1.06 -17.80
C LEU A 786 35.64 0.52 -17.61
N ALA A 787 36.49 1.27 -16.88
CA ALA A 787 37.86 0.84 -16.59
C ALA A 787 37.90 -0.45 -15.75
N ALA A 788 37.06 -0.56 -14.72
CA ALA A 788 36.94 -1.76 -13.89
C ALA A 788 36.46 -2.98 -14.71
N ALA A 789 35.51 -2.77 -15.64
CA ALA A 789 35.01 -3.78 -16.56
C ALA A 789 35.95 -4.06 -17.76
N LYS A 790 37.10 -3.36 -17.86
CA LYS A 790 38.05 -3.44 -18.99
C LYS A 790 37.40 -3.13 -20.34
N LEU A 791 36.41 -2.24 -20.34
CA LEU A 791 35.72 -1.77 -21.55
C LEU A 791 36.41 -0.53 -22.12
N PRO A 792 36.24 -0.25 -23.43
CA PRO A 792 36.77 0.96 -24.04
C PRO A 792 36.29 2.23 -23.30
N ALA A 793 37.20 3.17 -23.08
CA ALA A 793 36.85 4.45 -22.49
C ALA A 793 36.06 5.30 -23.50
N ILE A 794 35.06 6.05 -23.01
CA ILE A 794 34.34 7.03 -23.84
C ILE A 794 35.10 8.36 -23.78
N PRO A 795 35.61 8.88 -24.91
CA PRO A 795 36.38 10.12 -24.90
C PRO A 795 35.56 11.33 -24.44
N LEU A 796 36.15 12.14 -23.56
CA LEU A 796 35.59 13.41 -23.06
C LEU A 796 34.18 13.29 -22.47
N LEU A 797 33.84 12.16 -21.84
CA LEU A 797 32.50 11.90 -21.32
C LEU A 797 32.02 12.97 -20.32
N ASP A 798 32.92 13.48 -19.49
CA ASP A 798 32.69 14.57 -18.54
C ASP A 798 32.28 15.89 -19.20
N ARG A 799 32.64 16.09 -20.47
CA ARG A 799 32.27 17.27 -21.28
C ARG A 799 31.13 16.98 -22.25
N ARG A 800 30.47 15.84 -22.10
CA ARG A 800 29.46 15.31 -23.03
C ARG A 800 28.18 14.90 -22.32
N MET A 801 28.30 14.37 -21.11
CA MET A 801 27.18 13.91 -20.32
C MET A 801 26.59 15.08 -19.52
N THR A 802 25.61 15.77 -20.11
CA THR A 802 24.80 16.80 -19.44
C THR A 802 23.48 16.94 -20.18
N ASP A 803 22.41 17.38 -19.51
CA ASP A 803 21.19 17.71 -20.21
C ASP A 803 21.38 18.97 -21.06
N TYR A 804 20.62 19.09 -22.13
CA TYR A 804 20.68 20.23 -23.03
C TYR A 804 19.29 20.69 -23.44
N VAL A 805 19.23 21.97 -23.80
CA VAL A 805 18.07 22.62 -24.37
C VAL A 805 18.14 22.50 -25.88
N GLU A 806 17.05 22.08 -26.51
CA GLU A 806 16.82 22.21 -27.95
C GLU A 806 15.80 23.32 -28.18
N ILE A 807 16.18 24.33 -28.97
CA ILE A 807 15.27 25.40 -29.40
C ILE A 807 14.31 24.83 -30.45
N THR A 808 13.02 24.83 -30.13
CA THR A 808 11.95 24.28 -30.98
C THR A 808 11.13 25.34 -31.70
N ASP A 809 11.42 26.62 -31.49
CA ASP A 809 10.83 27.71 -32.25
C ASP A 809 11.30 27.72 -33.71
N ASP A 810 10.36 28.03 -34.59
CA ASP A 810 10.66 28.42 -35.96
C ASP A 810 11.23 29.85 -35.98
N LEU A 811 12.13 30.14 -36.92
CA LEU A 811 12.52 31.52 -37.18
C LEU A 811 11.31 32.31 -37.69
N LEU A 812 11.19 33.58 -37.30
CA LEU A 812 10.16 34.45 -37.86
C LEU A 812 10.31 34.56 -39.39
N PRO A 813 9.20 34.75 -40.13
CA PRO A 813 9.26 34.95 -41.57
C PRO A 813 10.23 36.10 -41.93
N PRO A 814 10.92 36.05 -43.09
CA PRO A 814 11.87 37.08 -43.50
C PRO A 814 11.27 38.49 -43.61
N THR A 815 9.94 38.59 -43.71
CA THR A 815 9.18 39.84 -43.79
C THR A 815 8.75 40.39 -42.43
N ASP A 816 9.07 39.69 -41.33
CA ASP A 816 8.62 40.10 -40.00
C ASP A 816 9.27 41.43 -39.55
N PRO A 817 8.51 42.39 -38.99
CA PRO A 817 9.06 43.66 -38.51
C PRO A 817 10.17 43.51 -37.46
N TYR A 818 10.22 42.39 -36.72
CA TYR A 818 11.26 42.11 -35.73
C TYR A 818 12.68 42.29 -36.28
N TRP A 819 12.89 41.90 -37.54
CA TRP A 819 14.22 41.99 -38.17
C TRP A 819 14.74 43.43 -38.32
N LEU A 820 13.88 44.44 -38.21
CA LEU A 820 14.24 45.86 -38.21
C LEU A 820 14.52 46.42 -36.81
N GLU A 821 14.15 45.71 -35.75
CA GLU A 821 14.34 46.18 -34.38
C GLU A 821 15.83 46.21 -34.01
N ASN A 822 16.25 47.30 -33.35
CA ASN A 822 17.61 47.40 -32.84
C ASN A 822 17.71 46.75 -31.47
N GLN A 823 18.16 45.50 -31.44
CA GLN A 823 18.34 44.70 -30.23
C GLN A 823 19.83 44.64 -29.84
N ALA A 824 20.12 44.71 -28.54
CA ALA A 824 21.50 44.70 -28.03
C ALA A 824 22.24 43.37 -28.27
N CYS A 825 21.53 42.29 -28.62
CA CYS A 825 22.11 40.99 -28.95
C CYS A 825 22.60 40.85 -30.39
N TRP A 826 22.41 41.86 -31.26
CA TRP A 826 22.98 41.77 -32.61
C TRP A 826 24.51 41.85 -32.53
N PRO A 827 25.25 40.88 -33.09
CA PRO A 827 26.70 40.99 -33.26
C PRO A 827 27.07 42.29 -33.99
N GLU A 828 28.28 42.82 -33.78
CA GLU A 828 28.71 44.12 -34.32
C GLU A 828 28.50 44.21 -35.84
N GLU A 829 28.75 43.12 -36.58
CA GLU A 829 28.54 43.03 -38.02
C GLU A 829 27.05 43.09 -38.45
N LEU A 830 26.10 42.81 -37.55
CA LEU A 830 24.66 42.78 -37.79
C LEU A 830 23.89 43.90 -37.05
N ALA A 831 24.53 44.60 -36.12
CA ALA A 831 23.91 45.68 -35.35
C ALA A 831 23.33 46.76 -36.26
N ASN A 832 24.03 47.10 -37.35
CA ASN A 832 23.55 48.02 -38.40
C ASN A 832 23.15 47.30 -39.71
N GLY A 833 22.95 45.98 -39.66
CA GLY A 833 22.59 45.16 -40.83
C GLY A 833 21.14 45.35 -41.27
N THR A 834 20.84 45.00 -42.53
CA THR A 834 19.47 44.99 -43.06
C THR A 834 18.66 43.83 -42.47
N ALA A 835 17.33 43.94 -42.46
CA ALA A 835 16.43 42.85 -42.07
C ALA A 835 16.75 41.53 -42.81
N THR A 836 17.00 41.62 -44.12
CA THR A 836 17.40 40.48 -44.96
C THR A 836 18.71 39.85 -44.50
N ALA A 837 19.72 40.65 -44.14
CA ALA A 837 21.01 40.13 -43.68
C ALA A 837 20.91 39.42 -42.32
N ARG A 838 20.10 39.97 -41.40
CA ARG A 838 19.82 39.37 -40.09
C ARG A 838 19.09 38.04 -40.25
N PHE A 839 17.99 38.01 -41.00
CA PHE A 839 17.26 36.77 -41.29
C PHE A 839 18.16 35.74 -41.98
N ALA A 840 18.89 36.12 -43.04
CA ALA A 840 19.74 35.19 -43.78
C ALA A 840 20.84 34.59 -42.91
N THR A 841 21.41 35.37 -41.98
CA THR A 841 22.41 34.85 -41.03
C THR A 841 21.79 33.90 -40.01
N CYS A 842 20.62 34.24 -39.45
CA CYS A 842 19.89 33.36 -38.54
C CYS A 842 19.49 32.05 -39.22
N ASN A 843 18.94 32.14 -40.43
CA ASN A 843 18.57 31.00 -41.25
C ASN A 843 19.80 30.14 -41.53
N ALA A 844 20.89 30.70 -42.06
CA ALA A 844 22.10 29.94 -42.34
C ALA A 844 22.69 29.26 -41.09
N PHE A 845 22.61 29.90 -39.92
CA PHE A 845 23.19 29.35 -38.69
C PHE A 845 22.30 28.29 -38.02
N PHE A 846 20.98 28.48 -37.97
CA PHE A 846 20.06 27.61 -37.23
C PHE A 846 19.21 26.67 -38.10
N ASP A 847 18.95 27.00 -39.36
CA ASP A 847 18.04 26.25 -40.26
C ASP A 847 18.64 25.91 -41.63
N GLY A 848 19.82 26.43 -41.95
CA GLY A 848 20.47 26.26 -43.25
C GLY A 848 20.74 24.80 -43.59
N ASP A 849 20.87 24.51 -44.89
CA ASP A 849 21.01 23.18 -45.50
C ASP A 849 22.17 22.38 -44.89
N PHE A 850 21.93 21.75 -43.74
CA PHE A 850 22.72 20.62 -43.31
C PHE A 850 22.23 19.43 -44.12
N GLU A 851 22.72 19.30 -45.35
CA GLU A 851 22.46 18.15 -46.23
C GLU A 851 22.82 16.89 -45.44
N PRO A 852 21.85 16.01 -45.11
CA PRO A 852 22.19 14.72 -44.54
C PRO A 852 22.98 13.95 -45.60
N ASP A 853 23.97 13.15 -45.17
CA ASP A 853 24.56 12.15 -46.06
C ASP A 853 23.42 11.33 -46.69
N PRO A 854 23.25 11.35 -48.03
CA PRO A 854 22.13 10.69 -48.71
C PRO A 854 22.13 9.17 -48.51
N LYS A 855 23.17 8.60 -47.89
CA LYS A 855 23.24 7.17 -47.58
C LYS A 855 22.67 6.76 -46.21
N VAL A 856 22.29 7.67 -45.30
CA VAL A 856 21.94 7.25 -43.91
C VAL A 856 20.67 7.85 -43.29
N THR A 857 20.14 9.01 -43.70
CA THR A 857 18.91 9.54 -43.05
C THR A 857 18.09 10.47 -43.93
N THR A 858 16.78 10.20 -44.07
CA THR A 858 15.78 11.06 -44.74
C THR A 858 15.03 12.00 -43.78
N THR A 859 15.49 12.14 -42.53
CA THR A 859 14.89 13.07 -41.55
C THR A 859 15.68 14.39 -41.52
N PRO A 860 15.02 15.55 -41.48
CA PRO A 860 15.67 16.80 -41.10
C PRO A 860 16.17 16.67 -39.66
N LYS A 861 17.48 16.50 -39.48
CA LYS A 861 18.08 16.53 -38.14
C LYS A 861 18.07 18.01 -37.71
N ALA A 862 17.42 18.33 -36.59
CA ALA A 862 17.51 19.66 -36.01
C ALA A 862 18.99 20.07 -35.93
N ASN A 863 19.28 21.26 -36.48
CA ASN A 863 20.64 21.78 -36.62
C ASN A 863 21.34 21.74 -35.25
N ALA A 864 22.57 21.22 -35.20
CA ALA A 864 23.30 21.08 -33.95
C ALA A 864 23.49 22.40 -33.19
N ASN A 865 23.43 23.54 -33.89
CA ASN A 865 23.48 24.88 -33.30
C ASN A 865 22.24 25.23 -32.47
N ARG A 866 21.11 24.54 -32.65
CA ARG A 866 19.91 24.69 -31.81
C ARG A 866 20.03 23.98 -30.47
N HIS A 867 21.12 23.26 -30.22
CA HIS A 867 21.34 22.53 -28.97
C HIS A 867 22.33 23.25 -28.05
N LEU A 868 21.91 23.50 -26.81
CA LEU A 868 22.66 24.29 -25.84
C LEU A 868 22.79 23.52 -24.52
N PRO A 869 23.99 23.10 -24.08
CA PRO A 869 24.17 22.34 -22.86
C PRO A 869 23.84 23.18 -21.63
N ILE A 870 23.27 22.53 -20.61
CA ILE A 870 22.93 23.14 -19.34
C ILE A 870 24.15 23.13 -18.42
N LEU A 871 24.72 24.30 -18.19
CA LEU A 871 25.83 24.48 -17.24
C LEU A 871 25.35 24.38 -15.80
N GLU A 872 24.24 25.07 -15.50
CA GLU A 872 23.62 25.11 -14.18
C GLU A 872 22.10 25.02 -14.31
N ALA A 873 21.48 24.25 -13.42
CA ALA A 873 20.02 24.10 -13.36
C ALA A 873 19.49 24.54 -12.00
N PHE A 874 18.42 25.34 -12.04
CA PHE A 874 17.64 25.78 -10.88
C PHE A 874 16.17 25.48 -11.15
N ASP A 875 15.34 25.46 -10.11
CA ASP A 875 13.94 25.02 -10.28
C ASP A 875 13.13 25.89 -11.25
N GLY A 876 13.48 27.17 -11.36
CA GLY A 876 12.82 28.14 -12.25
C GLY A 876 13.71 28.73 -13.34
N ARG A 877 14.99 28.32 -13.49
CA ARG A 877 15.88 28.85 -14.53
C ARG A 877 17.01 27.89 -14.91
N LEU A 878 17.53 28.05 -16.12
CA LEU A 878 18.72 27.35 -16.61
C LEU A 878 19.81 28.35 -16.98
N VAL A 879 21.07 27.97 -16.80
CA VAL A 879 22.23 28.65 -17.41
C VAL A 879 22.77 27.72 -18.49
N VAL A 880 22.81 28.17 -19.73
CA VAL A 880 23.21 27.36 -20.88
C VAL A 880 24.42 27.96 -21.59
N SER A 881 25.17 27.08 -22.28
CA SER A 881 26.29 27.45 -23.15
C SER A 881 26.06 26.91 -24.55
N ARG A 882 27.11 26.68 -25.33
CA ARG A 882 27.08 26.00 -26.63
C ARG A 882 27.86 24.69 -26.59
N PHE A 883 27.54 23.82 -27.54
CA PHE A 883 28.44 22.73 -27.92
C PHE A 883 29.45 23.21 -28.96
N PHE A 884 30.59 22.53 -29.01
CA PHE A 884 31.59 22.66 -30.05
C PHE A 884 32.02 21.29 -30.54
N THR A 885 32.18 21.14 -31.86
CA THR A 885 32.70 19.92 -32.49
C THR A 885 33.98 20.31 -33.25
N PRO A 886 35.16 19.87 -32.79
CA PRO A 886 36.42 20.14 -33.49
C PRO A 886 36.41 19.56 -34.92
N LEU A 887 36.97 20.31 -35.87
CA LEU A 887 37.10 19.89 -37.27
C LEU A 887 38.42 19.15 -37.55
N ASP A 888 39.46 19.43 -36.76
CA ASP A 888 40.79 18.81 -36.86
C ASP A 888 41.34 18.38 -35.48
N GLY A 889 42.29 17.44 -35.48
CA GLY A 889 42.96 16.94 -34.27
C GLY A 889 42.46 15.58 -33.72
N PRO A 890 42.86 15.21 -32.49
CA PRO A 890 42.50 13.91 -31.90
C PRO A 890 41.03 13.84 -31.41
N GLU A 891 40.33 14.97 -31.35
CA GLU A 891 38.95 15.09 -30.86
C GLU A 891 37.95 15.41 -32.00
N VAL A 892 38.35 15.18 -33.25
CA VAL A 892 37.54 15.48 -34.45
C VAL A 892 36.19 14.80 -34.38
N GLY A 893 35.14 15.55 -34.67
CA GLY A 893 33.77 15.02 -34.69
C GLY A 893 33.18 14.77 -33.29
N ILE A 894 33.92 15.03 -32.21
CA ILE A 894 33.44 14.85 -30.83
C ILE A 894 32.82 16.15 -30.33
N ARG A 895 31.50 16.14 -30.20
CA ARG A 895 30.73 17.25 -29.62
C ARG A 895 31.07 17.40 -28.13
N ARG A 896 31.44 18.59 -27.67
CA ARG A 896 31.76 18.87 -26.25
C ARG A 896 31.15 20.19 -25.75
N VAL A 897 30.90 20.28 -24.46
CA VAL A 897 30.49 21.53 -23.78
C VAL A 897 31.64 22.53 -23.78
N VAL A 898 31.33 23.78 -24.13
CA VAL A 898 32.26 24.91 -23.99
C VAL A 898 31.93 25.66 -22.71
N PRO A 899 32.89 25.93 -21.80
CA PRO A 899 32.63 26.76 -20.61
C PRO A 899 32.29 28.21 -21.01
N PRO A 900 31.83 29.06 -20.08
CA PRO A 900 31.57 30.47 -20.36
C PRO A 900 32.86 31.22 -20.78
N GLU A 901 33.04 31.44 -22.09
CA GLU A 901 34.21 32.08 -22.65
C GLU A 901 33.87 32.99 -23.85
N VAL A 902 34.84 33.79 -24.29
CA VAL A 902 34.66 34.80 -25.35
C VAL A 902 34.25 34.17 -26.69
N SER A 903 34.65 32.93 -26.96
CA SER A 903 34.26 32.22 -28.20
C SER A 903 32.76 31.96 -28.31
N ASN A 904 32.00 32.05 -27.20
CA ASN A 904 30.56 31.85 -27.16
C ASN A 904 29.75 33.08 -27.57
N GLN A 905 30.38 34.27 -27.56
CA GLN A 905 29.66 35.55 -27.68
C GLN A 905 28.80 35.61 -28.93
N ARG A 906 29.40 35.37 -30.10
CA ARG A 906 28.67 35.44 -31.38
C ARG A 906 27.56 34.37 -31.48
N PRO A 907 27.80 33.07 -31.25
CA PRO A 907 26.74 32.06 -31.30
C PRO A 907 25.58 32.31 -30.34
N LEU A 908 25.87 32.70 -29.09
CA LEU A 908 24.83 32.89 -28.07
C LEU A 908 24.07 34.21 -28.25
N ALA A 909 24.74 35.27 -28.71
CA ALA A 909 24.08 36.53 -29.10
C ALA A 909 23.13 36.29 -30.28
N LEU A 910 23.56 35.53 -31.30
CA LEU A 910 22.70 35.09 -32.39
C LEU A 910 21.52 34.24 -31.87
N ALA A 911 21.74 33.29 -30.98
CA ALA A 911 20.64 32.48 -30.43
C ALA A 911 19.59 33.34 -29.71
N GLN A 912 20.00 34.36 -28.95
CA GLN A 912 19.03 35.25 -28.30
C GLN A 912 18.26 36.10 -29.33
N CYS A 913 18.94 36.68 -30.31
CA CYS A 913 18.34 37.58 -31.29
C CYS A 913 17.50 36.83 -32.35
N CYS A 914 17.99 35.73 -32.90
CA CYS A 914 17.27 34.97 -33.92
C CYS A 914 15.92 34.40 -33.42
N PHE A 915 15.75 34.29 -32.10
CA PHE A 915 14.54 33.82 -31.43
C PHE A 915 14.01 34.84 -30.41
N HIS A 916 14.16 36.15 -30.70
CA HIS A 916 13.39 37.24 -30.06
C HIS A 916 13.45 37.30 -28.52
N SER A 917 14.56 36.85 -27.91
CA SER A 917 14.74 36.75 -26.45
C SER A 917 13.67 35.93 -25.71
N GLN A 918 12.87 35.13 -26.41
CA GLN A 918 11.89 34.21 -25.82
C GLN A 918 11.90 32.92 -26.62
N TRP A 919 12.22 31.81 -25.98
CA TRP A 919 12.34 30.52 -26.63
C TRP A 919 11.25 29.58 -26.17
N LYS A 920 10.59 28.92 -27.11
CA LYS A 920 10.02 27.61 -26.93
C LYS A 920 11.13 26.58 -27.06
N LEU A 921 11.23 25.73 -26.06
CA LEU A 921 12.31 24.77 -25.95
C LEU A 921 11.81 23.41 -25.49
N ARG A 922 12.68 22.43 -25.68
CA ARG A 922 12.59 21.15 -24.98
C ARG A 922 13.91 20.75 -24.34
N VAL A 923 13.83 19.98 -23.26
CA VAL A 923 15.02 19.50 -22.53
C VAL A 923 15.27 18.03 -22.88
N ARG A 924 16.52 17.72 -23.21
CA ARG A 924 16.98 16.38 -23.60
C ARG A 924 18.18 15.95 -22.77
N ALA A 925 18.31 14.65 -22.58
CA ALA A 925 19.55 14.07 -22.07
C ALA A 925 20.61 13.96 -23.17
N SER A 926 21.89 14.10 -22.81
CA SER A 926 23.00 13.83 -23.75
C SER A 926 23.79 12.59 -23.37
N ASN A 927 24.18 11.80 -24.39
CA ASN A 927 24.97 10.57 -24.26
C ASN A 927 24.36 9.53 -23.30
N GLN A 928 23.02 9.50 -23.21
CA GLN A 928 22.28 8.66 -22.29
C GLN A 928 20.99 8.12 -22.92
N TRP A 929 20.61 6.93 -22.51
CA TRP A 929 19.28 6.37 -22.70
C TRP A 929 18.35 6.81 -21.57
N ILE A 930 17.15 7.27 -21.93
CA ILE A 930 16.08 7.64 -21.00
C ILE A 930 14.95 6.63 -21.10
N THR A 931 14.60 6.00 -19.98
CA THR A 931 13.46 5.09 -19.86
C THR A 931 12.24 5.81 -19.29
N LYS A 932 11.09 5.62 -19.90
CA LYS A 932 9.83 6.25 -19.47
C LYS A 932 8.63 5.40 -19.86
N GLY A 933 7.47 5.67 -19.27
CA GLY A 933 6.19 5.20 -19.81
C GLY A 933 6.04 5.62 -21.28
N ALA A 934 5.62 4.70 -22.14
CA ALA A 934 5.54 4.94 -23.59
C ALA A 934 4.45 5.94 -23.98
N ASN A 935 3.45 6.14 -23.12
CA ASN A 935 2.33 7.05 -23.35
C ASN A 935 2.05 7.92 -22.13
N ALA A 936 1.36 9.05 -22.33
CA ALA A 936 1.06 10.00 -21.27
C ALA A 936 0.12 9.45 -20.16
N ARG A 937 -0.51 8.30 -20.38
CA ARG A 937 -1.40 7.63 -19.41
C ARG A 937 -0.68 6.55 -18.59
N SER A 938 0.59 6.24 -18.88
CA SER A 938 1.36 5.28 -18.09
C SER A 938 1.41 5.74 -16.64
N SER A 939 1.15 4.82 -15.71
CA SER A 939 1.18 5.05 -14.26
C SER A 939 2.54 5.53 -13.77
N VAL A 940 3.60 5.03 -14.39
CA VAL A 940 4.98 5.41 -14.10
C VAL A 940 5.57 6.04 -15.35
N GLN A 941 5.98 7.30 -15.21
CA GLN A 941 6.60 8.08 -16.28
C GLN A 941 8.13 7.99 -16.18
N PHE A 942 8.81 9.12 -16.04
CA PHE A 942 10.25 9.21 -15.90
C PHE A 942 10.63 9.24 -14.42
N LEU A 943 11.42 8.26 -13.97
CA LEU A 943 11.89 8.20 -12.58
C LEU A 943 13.22 8.94 -12.44
N HIS A 944 13.29 9.88 -11.50
CA HIS A 944 14.50 10.60 -11.13
C HIS A 944 14.47 10.93 -9.64
N HIS A 945 15.64 11.21 -9.07
CA HIS A 945 15.79 11.67 -7.69
C HIS A 945 16.41 13.06 -7.60
N VAL A 946 16.35 13.86 -8.68
CA VAL A 946 16.68 15.28 -8.61
C VAL A 946 15.63 16.03 -7.78
N LYS A 947 16.08 16.88 -6.86
CA LYS A 947 15.26 17.75 -6.02
C LYS A 947 15.79 19.18 -5.97
N ARG A 948 14.97 20.08 -5.44
CA ARG A 948 15.36 21.45 -5.14
C ARG A 948 16.28 21.48 -3.90
N GLY A 949 17.51 21.94 -4.08
CA GLY A 949 18.52 22.12 -3.04
C GLY A 949 18.63 23.57 -2.55
N ALA A 950 19.74 23.89 -1.88
CA ALA A 950 20.03 25.26 -1.45
C ALA A 950 20.11 26.23 -2.64
N GLY A 951 19.53 27.43 -2.50
CA GLY A 951 19.48 28.43 -3.57
C GLY A 951 18.66 27.99 -4.80
N ASP A 952 17.68 27.11 -4.62
CA ASP A 952 16.84 26.51 -5.67
C ASP A 952 17.60 25.70 -6.73
N ARG A 953 18.87 25.35 -6.50
CA ARG A 953 19.67 24.55 -7.44
C ARG A 953 19.15 23.11 -7.50
N CYS A 954 19.17 22.52 -8.69
CA CYS A 954 18.84 21.10 -8.87
C CYS A 954 20.00 20.22 -8.38
N VAL A 955 19.71 19.33 -7.44
CA VAL A 955 20.69 18.41 -6.83
C VAL A 955 20.10 17.00 -6.70
N GLN A 956 20.94 15.96 -6.64
CA GLN A 956 20.45 14.61 -6.36
C GLN A 956 19.96 14.49 -4.91
N SER A 957 18.86 13.76 -4.70
CA SER A 957 18.35 13.43 -3.36
C SER A 957 19.27 12.42 -2.69
N CYS A 958 19.63 12.70 -1.45
CA CYS A 958 20.34 11.76 -0.58
C CYS A 958 19.40 10.94 0.31
N ASP A 959 18.08 11.03 0.11
CA ASP A 959 17.14 10.13 0.81
C ASP A 959 17.32 8.71 0.27
N ALA A 960 17.47 7.74 1.18
CA ALA A 960 17.56 6.33 0.82
C ALA A 960 16.36 5.89 -0.02
N ARG A 961 15.15 6.38 0.27
CA ARG A 961 13.92 6.06 -0.47
C ARG A 961 14.08 6.38 -1.96
N ASP A 962 14.70 7.51 -2.30
CA ASP A 962 14.74 8.00 -3.68
C ASP A 962 15.83 7.33 -4.53
N GLN A 963 16.73 6.54 -3.93
CA GLN A 963 17.93 6.02 -4.59
C GLN A 963 17.65 5.22 -5.87
N LEU A 964 16.55 4.45 -5.89
CA LEU A 964 16.17 3.67 -7.07
C LEU A 964 15.28 4.44 -8.05
N LEU A 965 14.92 5.70 -7.77
CA LEU A 965 14.25 6.56 -8.75
C LEU A 965 15.27 7.01 -9.82
N SER A 966 15.63 6.09 -10.70
CA SER A 966 16.53 6.32 -11.82
C SER A 966 15.90 5.76 -13.09
N SER A 967 16.12 6.46 -14.20
CA SER A 967 15.65 6.06 -15.52
C SER A 967 16.68 6.40 -16.61
N ARG A 968 17.93 6.61 -16.20
CA ARG A 968 19.05 6.97 -17.07
C ARG A 968 20.04 5.82 -17.14
N SER A 969 20.58 5.53 -18.32
CA SER A 969 21.72 4.62 -18.51
C SER A 969 22.65 5.18 -19.58
N PRO A 970 23.98 5.06 -19.41
CA PRO A 970 24.92 5.46 -20.45
C PRO A 970 24.81 4.52 -21.66
N ALA A 971 25.21 5.02 -22.82
CA ALA A 971 25.50 4.17 -23.97
C ALA A 971 26.84 3.46 -23.72
N VAL A 972 26.81 2.13 -23.53
CA VAL A 972 28.00 1.34 -23.20
C VAL A 972 28.69 0.90 -24.48
N PRO A 973 29.99 1.20 -24.67
CA PRO A 973 30.74 0.78 -25.85
C PRO A 973 30.77 -0.73 -26.00
N PHE A 974 30.80 -1.21 -27.23
CA PHE A 974 30.92 -2.63 -27.53
C PHE A 974 32.21 -3.24 -26.92
N ALA A 975 32.08 -4.42 -26.30
CA ALA A 975 33.15 -5.04 -25.50
C ALA A 975 34.24 -5.79 -26.29
N GLY A 976 34.14 -5.86 -27.62
CA GLY A 976 35.06 -6.64 -28.45
C GLY A 976 34.76 -8.15 -28.45
N VAL A 977 35.74 -8.95 -28.88
CA VAL A 977 35.59 -10.40 -29.15
C VAL A 977 35.67 -11.29 -27.90
N THR A 978 36.06 -10.74 -26.74
CA THR A 978 36.26 -11.52 -25.52
C THR A 978 34.98 -11.55 -24.68
N PRO A 979 34.35 -12.72 -24.43
CA PRO A 979 33.18 -12.80 -23.57
C PRO A 979 33.57 -12.44 -22.14
N GLY A 980 33.22 -11.25 -21.69
CA GLY A 980 33.23 -10.86 -20.28
C GLY A 980 31.85 -11.05 -19.65
N ALA A 981 31.72 -10.71 -18.37
CA ALA A 981 30.42 -10.67 -17.69
C ALA A 981 29.72 -9.34 -17.99
N ALA A 982 28.40 -9.35 -18.23
CA ALA A 982 27.62 -8.12 -18.27
C ALA A 982 27.79 -7.31 -16.97
N PRO A 983 27.73 -5.97 -17.04
CA PRO A 983 27.72 -5.13 -15.84
C PRO A 983 26.67 -5.57 -14.83
N GLY A 984 27.04 -5.55 -13.56
CA GLY A 984 26.12 -5.83 -12.46
C GLY A 984 25.00 -4.79 -12.39
N ARG A 985 23.84 -5.18 -11.87
CA ARG A 985 22.68 -4.27 -11.73
C ARG A 985 22.92 -3.02 -10.87
N ASN A 986 23.97 -3.02 -10.06
CA ASN A 986 24.39 -1.87 -9.24
C ASN A 986 25.46 -1.01 -9.92
N SER A 987 25.97 -1.44 -11.08
CA SER A 987 27.00 -0.72 -11.81
C SER A 987 26.48 0.63 -12.34
N PRO A 988 27.31 1.69 -12.37
CA PRO A 988 27.02 2.93 -13.11
C PRO A 988 26.67 2.73 -14.60
N LEU A 989 27.05 1.58 -15.17
CA LEU A 989 26.78 1.24 -16.57
C LEU A 989 25.34 0.75 -16.79
N ALA A 990 24.62 0.40 -15.72
CA ALA A 990 23.27 -0.13 -15.77
C ALA A 990 22.21 0.94 -15.47
N MET A 991 21.06 0.80 -16.10
CA MET A 991 19.82 1.38 -15.57
C MET A 991 19.31 0.44 -14.48
N ARG A 992 18.98 0.96 -13.31
CA ARG A 992 18.24 0.23 -12.28
C ARG A 992 17.15 1.12 -11.71
N ASN A 993 15.94 0.59 -11.69
CA ASN A 993 14.81 1.17 -10.97
C ASN A 993 14.15 0.11 -10.06
N PRO A 994 13.08 0.44 -9.30
CA PRO A 994 12.45 -0.53 -8.41
C PRO A 994 11.86 -1.73 -9.14
N MET A 995 11.54 -1.61 -10.43
CA MET A 995 10.84 -2.64 -11.21
C MET A 995 11.79 -3.55 -12.00
N PHE A 996 12.84 -3.00 -12.61
CA PHE A 996 13.75 -3.73 -13.48
C PHE A 996 15.09 -3.01 -13.67
N SER A 997 16.02 -3.70 -14.34
CA SER A 997 17.36 -3.23 -14.67
C SER A 997 17.85 -3.78 -16.01
N PHE A 998 18.69 -3.02 -16.71
CA PHE A 998 19.29 -3.41 -17.98
C PHE A 998 20.58 -2.62 -18.27
N VAL A 999 21.33 -3.05 -19.27
CA VAL A 999 22.48 -2.35 -19.87
C VAL A 999 22.20 -2.11 -21.36
N ALA A 1000 22.46 -0.90 -21.84
CA ALA A 1000 22.29 -0.55 -23.25
C ALA A 1000 23.64 -0.50 -23.96
N TRP A 1001 23.89 -1.50 -24.80
CA TRP A 1001 25.12 -1.66 -25.58
C TRP A 1001 25.02 -0.97 -26.93
N ASN A 1002 26.13 -0.37 -27.36
CA ASN A 1002 26.30 0.20 -28.68
C ASN A 1002 26.37 -0.89 -29.76
N GLY A 1003 26.13 -0.47 -31.00
CA GLY A 1003 26.39 -1.31 -32.16
C GLY A 1003 27.89 -1.37 -32.46
N VAL A 1004 28.26 -2.19 -33.44
CA VAL A 1004 29.64 -2.34 -33.91
C VAL A 1004 29.70 -2.39 -35.44
N GLU A 1005 30.69 -1.71 -35.99
CA GLU A 1005 31.07 -1.79 -37.40
C GLU A 1005 32.35 -2.62 -37.54
N THR A 1006 32.30 -3.68 -38.35
CA THR A 1006 33.48 -4.48 -38.70
C THR A 1006 34.27 -3.77 -39.80
N GLN A 1007 35.47 -3.31 -39.48
CA GLN A 1007 36.40 -2.74 -40.44
C GLN A 1007 37.26 -3.83 -41.11
N ALA A 1008 37.99 -3.44 -42.16
CA ALA A 1008 38.97 -4.30 -42.80
C ALA A 1008 39.98 -4.86 -41.78
N LYS A 1009 40.39 -6.13 -41.95
CA LYS A 1009 41.31 -6.86 -41.06
C LYS A 1009 40.76 -7.19 -39.66
N GLY A 1010 39.44 -7.16 -39.46
CA GLY A 1010 38.81 -7.60 -38.21
C GLY A 1010 38.94 -6.61 -37.05
N VAL A 1011 39.18 -5.33 -37.36
CA VAL A 1011 39.15 -4.24 -36.38
C VAL A 1011 37.70 -3.81 -36.18
N PHE A 1012 37.28 -3.65 -34.93
CA PHE A 1012 35.91 -3.26 -34.59
C PHE A 1012 35.85 -1.79 -34.21
N ARG A 1013 34.88 -1.07 -34.78
CA ARG A 1013 34.57 0.31 -34.41
C ARG A 1013 33.24 0.37 -33.68
N ASP A 1014 33.23 1.01 -32.52
CA ASP A 1014 32.02 1.27 -31.75
C ASP A 1014 31.07 2.20 -32.53
N LEU A 1015 29.80 1.84 -32.60
CA LEU A 1015 28.74 2.65 -33.22
C LEU A 1015 27.79 3.18 -32.16
N GLU A 1016 28.01 4.42 -31.78
CA GLU A 1016 27.11 5.14 -30.88
C GLU A 1016 25.70 5.25 -31.51
N PRO A 1017 24.62 5.01 -30.73
CA PRO A 1017 23.26 5.05 -31.26
C PRO A 1017 22.93 6.42 -31.86
N ALA A 1018 22.14 6.43 -32.94
CA ALA A 1018 21.59 7.68 -33.43
C ALA A 1018 20.59 8.26 -32.41
N ARG A 1019 20.58 9.58 -32.25
CA ARG A 1019 19.58 10.29 -31.44
C ARG A 1019 18.16 9.85 -31.83
N ASP A 1020 17.29 9.75 -30.82
CA ASP A 1020 15.89 9.32 -30.97
C ASP A 1020 15.72 7.87 -31.46
N THR A 1021 16.78 7.05 -31.46
CA THR A 1021 16.66 5.60 -31.50
C THR A 1021 16.03 5.11 -30.20
N PHE A 1022 15.06 4.19 -30.28
CA PHE A 1022 14.34 3.76 -29.07
C PHE A 1022 13.92 2.29 -29.07
N PHE A 1023 13.88 1.72 -27.87
CA PHE A 1023 13.25 0.42 -27.60
C PHE A 1023 11.81 0.60 -27.12
N ARG A 1024 10.90 -0.29 -27.54
CA ARG A 1024 9.55 -0.45 -26.96
C ARG A 1024 9.37 -1.85 -26.39
N TYR A 1025 8.78 -1.94 -25.19
CA TYR A 1025 8.43 -3.19 -24.52
C TYR A 1025 7.31 -2.97 -23.52
N SER A 1026 6.63 -4.04 -23.12
CA SER A 1026 5.54 -4.00 -22.13
C SER A 1026 5.81 -4.94 -20.97
N THR A 1027 5.57 -4.46 -19.75
CA THR A 1027 5.58 -5.27 -18.54
C THR A 1027 4.18 -5.75 -18.19
N ARG A 1028 4.09 -6.97 -17.66
CA ARG A 1028 2.87 -7.61 -17.16
C ARG A 1028 3.14 -8.27 -15.81
N GLY A 1029 2.08 -8.61 -15.08
CA GLY A 1029 2.15 -9.28 -13.78
C GLY A 1029 2.11 -8.30 -12.60
N GLN A 1030 1.36 -7.20 -12.73
CA GLN A 1030 1.12 -6.24 -11.67
C GLN A 1030 0.53 -6.89 -10.41
N PHE A 1031 1.00 -6.40 -9.25
CA PHE A 1031 0.46 -6.80 -7.96
C PHE A 1031 -1.01 -6.39 -7.81
N THR A 1032 -1.83 -7.35 -7.39
CA THR A 1032 -3.22 -7.11 -7.01
C THR A 1032 -3.41 -7.47 -5.55
N ALA A 1033 -3.90 -6.51 -4.76
CA ALA A 1033 -4.20 -6.72 -3.35
C ALA A 1033 -5.40 -7.66 -3.16
N LEU A 1034 -5.35 -8.51 -2.14
CA LEU A 1034 -6.51 -9.29 -1.68
C LEU A 1034 -7.53 -8.31 -1.11
N THR A 1035 -8.61 -8.10 -1.86
CA THR A 1035 -9.68 -7.18 -1.48
C THR A 1035 -11.04 -7.86 -1.59
N ALA A 1036 -11.94 -7.45 -0.72
CA ALA A 1036 -13.37 -7.73 -0.84
C ALA A 1036 -14.14 -6.42 -0.98
N ASN A 1037 -15.29 -6.45 -1.65
CA ASN A 1037 -16.07 -5.24 -1.92
C ASN A 1037 -17.46 -5.30 -1.30
N LEU A 1038 -17.75 -4.38 -0.36
CA LEU A 1038 -19.07 -4.22 0.27
C LEU A 1038 -20.15 -3.81 -0.75
N SER A 1039 -19.78 -3.10 -1.82
CA SER A 1039 -20.72 -2.69 -2.87
C SER A 1039 -21.17 -3.85 -3.77
N SER A 1040 -20.64 -5.07 -3.58
CA SER A 1040 -21.13 -6.24 -4.31
C SER A 1040 -22.58 -6.58 -3.95
N THR A 1041 -23.06 -6.12 -2.80
CA THR A 1041 -24.40 -6.40 -2.27
C THR A 1041 -25.28 -5.14 -2.16
N SER A 1042 -24.80 -3.93 -2.50
CA SER A 1042 -25.61 -2.70 -2.54
C SER A 1042 -25.00 -1.58 -3.40
N VAL A 1043 -25.82 -0.58 -3.72
CA VAL A 1043 -25.42 0.59 -4.52
C VAL A 1043 -24.80 1.72 -3.69
N ALA A 1044 -24.88 1.68 -2.36
CA ALA A 1044 -24.37 2.72 -1.47
C ALA A 1044 -23.70 2.07 -0.25
N VAL A 1045 -22.45 2.46 0.00
CA VAL A 1045 -21.63 1.97 1.12
C VAL A 1045 -21.16 3.16 1.96
N ASN A 1046 -21.31 3.05 3.27
CA ASN A 1046 -20.85 4.01 4.27
C ASN A 1046 -20.36 3.27 5.54
N PRO A 1047 -19.23 2.55 5.46
CA PRO A 1047 -18.71 1.78 6.58
C PRO A 1047 -18.49 2.66 7.82
N ARG A 1048 -18.90 2.17 8.99
CA ARG A 1048 -18.81 2.88 10.28
C ARG A 1048 -17.88 2.22 11.28
N ALA A 1049 -17.93 0.90 11.38
CA ALA A 1049 -17.16 0.14 12.36
C ALA A 1049 -16.91 -1.30 11.89
N MET A 1050 -15.91 -1.93 12.49
CA MET A 1050 -15.63 -3.35 12.30
C MET A 1050 -15.38 -4.03 13.65
N ARG A 1051 -15.79 -5.30 13.76
CA ARG A 1051 -15.55 -6.10 14.95
C ARG A 1051 -15.29 -7.56 14.58
N TYR A 1052 -14.21 -8.14 15.11
CA TYR A 1052 -13.92 -9.55 14.90
C TYR A 1052 -14.84 -10.41 15.77
N VAL A 1053 -15.45 -11.42 15.15
CA VAL A 1053 -16.35 -12.40 15.76
C VAL A 1053 -15.59 -13.72 15.84
N GLU A 1054 -14.76 -13.85 16.88
CA GLU A 1054 -13.89 -15.02 17.07
C GLU A 1054 -14.63 -16.36 16.96
N PRO A 1055 -15.83 -16.56 17.57
CA PRO A 1055 -16.49 -17.85 17.50
C PRO A 1055 -16.95 -18.23 16.10
N LEU A 1056 -17.20 -17.27 15.20
CA LEU A 1056 -17.56 -17.55 13.81
C LEU A 1056 -16.34 -17.56 12.87
N GLY A 1057 -15.21 -17.00 13.30
CA GLY A 1057 -14.10 -16.71 12.39
C GLY A 1057 -14.47 -15.67 11.33
N GLN A 1058 -15.29 -14.68 11.70
CA GLN A 1058 -15.84 -13.68 10.78
C GLN A 1058 -15.60 -12.26 11.29
N ILE A 1059 -15.69 -11.27 10.41
CA ILE A 1059 -15.68 -9.85 10.79
C ILE A 1059 -17.07 -9.28 10.53
N ALA A 1060 -17.67 -8.73 11.57
CA ALA A 1060 -18.87 -7.93 11.45
C ALA A 1060 -18.50 -6.51 11.03
N ILE A 1061 -19.18 -6.00 10.02
CA ILE A 1061 -18.98 -4.68 9.45
C ILE A 1061 -20.29 -3.94 9.54
N ILE A 1062 -20.27 -2.79 10.20
CA ILE A 1062 -21.41 -1.89 10.26
C ILE A 1062 -21.33 -0.92 9.09
N ASP A 1063 -22.37 -0.91 8.28
CA ASP A 1063 -22.53 0.02 7.18
C ASP A 1063 -23.72 0.95 7.45
N GLY A 1064 -23.42 2.24 7.59
CA GLY A 1064 -24.40 3.30 7.84
C GLY A 1064 -25.31 3.60 6.64
N ALA A 1065 -25.09 2.97 5.49
CA ALA A 1065 -25.99 2.98 4.34
C ALA A 1065 -27.07 1.88 4.50
N SER A 1066 -27.66 1.42 3.40
CA SER A 1066 -28.84 0.53 3.41
C SER A 1066 -28.58 -0.89 3.90
N GLN A 1067 -27.34 -1.28 4.23
CA GLN A 1067 -26.98 -2.68 4.53
C GLN A 1067 -26.91 -3.04 6.01
N GLY A 1068 -26.87 -2.07 6.93
CA GLY A 1068 -26.98 -2.38 8.34
C GLY A 1068 -25.75 -3.03 8.96
N LEU A 1069 -25.76 -4.37 8.92
CA LEU A 1069 -24.75 -5.28 9.44
C LEU A 1069 -24.40 -6.33 8.37
N VAL A 1070 -23.12 -6.39 8.02
CA VAL A 1070 -22.57 -7.34 7.03
C VAL A 1070 -21.53 -8.22 7.71
N LEU A 1071 -21.54 -9.52 7.40
CA LEU A 1071 -20.53 -10.48 7.89
C LEU A 1071 -19.54 -10.81 6.79
N PHE A 1072 -18.25 -10.79 7.13
CA PHE A 1072 -17.14 -11.13 6.26
C PHE A 1072 -16.47 -12.42 6.74
N ASP A 1073 -16.52 -13.47 5.92
CA ASP A 1073 -15.99 -14.80 6.23
C ASP A 1073 -14.48 -14.87 5.94
N LEU A 1074 -13.69 -15.14 6.97
CA LEU A 1074 -12.23 -15.26 6.84
C LEU A 1074 -11.79 -16.59 6.23
N ARG A 1075 -12.67 -17.60 6.15
CA ARG A 1075 -12.37 -18.88 5.50
C ARG A 1075 -12.25 -18.73 3.98
N THR A 1076 -13.15 -17.95 3.41
CA THR A 1076 -13.25 -17.73 1.96
C THR A 1076 -12.77 -16.35 1.54
N VAL A 1077 -12.62 -15.43 2.50
CA VAL A 1077 -12.30 -14.01 2.29
C VAL A 1077 -13.36 -13.36 1.40
N THR A 1078 -14.62 -13.66 1.71
CA THR A 1078 -15.81 -13.17 1.00
C THR A 1078 -16.90 -12.73 1.98
N LEU A 1079 -17.95 -12.06 1.49
CA LEU A 1079 -19.10 -11.69 2.32
C LEU A 1079 -19.96 -12.94 2.58
N SER A 1080 -20.26 -13.21 3.86
CA SER A 1080 -20.67 -14.52 4.34
C SER A 1080 -22.17 -14.84 4.21
N ARG A 1081 -23.06 -13.88 3.97
CA ARG A 1081 -24.54 -14.05 3.90
C ARG A 1081 -25.17 -12.74 3.40
N THR A 1082 -26.45 -12.77 3.02
CA THR A 1082 -27.25 -11.55 2.77
C THR A 1082 -27.29 -10.69 4.03
N SER A 1083 -27.16 -9.36 3.87
CA SER A 1083 -27.26 -8.38 4.96
C SER A 1083 -28.49 -8.61 5.82
N PHE A 1084 -28.32 -8.44 7.14
CA PHE A 1084 -29.45 -8.41 8.05
C PHE A 1084 -30.22 -7.12 7.75
N PHE A 1085 -31.46 -7.27 7.27
CA PHE A 1085 -32.36 -6.16 6.96
C PHE A 1085 -33.47 -6.08 7.97
#